data_AF-A0ABD6MTJ5-F1
#
_entry.id   AF-A0ABD6MTJ5-F1
#
_cell.length_a   1.000
_cell.length_b   1.000
_cell.length_c   1.000
_cell.angle_alpha   90.00
_cell.angle_beta   90.00
_cell.angle_gamma   90.00
#
_symmetry.space_group_name_H-M   'P 1'
#
loop_
_entity.id
_entity.type
_entity.pdbx_description
1 polymer ?
#
loop_
_entity_poly.entity_id
_entity_poly.type
_entity_poly.pdbx_seq_one_letter_code
_entity_poly.pdbx_strand_id
1 'polypeptide(L)'
;MGDMGDMDFTERDALMNELESGLPEQTEQTEQTDQTGHTDQTGHAGKSARAESSDFVRRLADLPSAEALDALRRLVLDHAAEVLHAARPDAAPAVLDPVRALRDLGLDSVALVGLVTSLSAATGKELPARILFDHPTPEAIARHLGAELLGIDAVGVPAAAGPRAGADSDDPVAVVGIGCRFPGGVTSPEELWELVSEGRHTISGFPEDRGWDLDRLFDPDTSKPGTTYAREAGFIEGATEFDADFFGISPREALAMDPQQRLLLEVSWEAFERAGIDPATLHGGRTGVFVGAEQQEYGPRLDEAAAGVDGYLVTGNALSVAAGRLSYNYGLNGPAYAVDTACSSSLVALHLAVRSLRAGECSLALAGGAAVLSRPGTYTAFSRQRALAPDGKCKAFAAAADGTQFSEGVGLIVLERLSDARRNGHQVLAVLRGSAVNQDGASNGLTAPSGIAQQQVIRDALADAGLSAAEVDAVEAHGTGTTLGDPIEAHALLATYGQDREDAEALRLGSLKSNIGHTQAAAGVAGVIKMVQAMRHGLLPKTLHVDAPSDQVDWSAGAVELLTESLPWETPDGRPRRAGISSFGVSGTNAHLIVEQAPVEPSAEDERSDGRDDDQAATAATAVVPAVPAVPAVPAVPAVSAVPWMLSAKSQDALRDQAARLLAHVESHTTGSPVDIAYSLATTRAFFPHRAVFVGSDEAELRAELSAFANGTGTFPQPVASGGRVAFVFPGQGTQWVG
;
A
#
# COMPACT_ATOMS: atom_id res chain seq x y z
N MET A 1 -13.77 -47.47 18.64
CA MET A 1 -13.56 -48.34 19.82
C MET A 1 -12.82 -47.46 20.82
N GLY A 2 -13.52 -46.76 21.70
CA GLY A 2 -13.93 -47.22 23.06
C GLY A 2 -12.89 -46.66 24.04
N ASP A 3 -13.10 -45.50 24.68
CA ASP A 3 -13.89 -45.22 25.91
C ASP A 3 -13.02 -45.23 27.20
N MET A 4 -13.32 -44.27 28.09
CA MET A 4 -12.85 -44.02 29.47
C MET A 4 -11.38 -43.59 29.67
N GLY A 5 -11.03 -42.61 30.50
CA GLY A 5 -11.74 -41.94 31.59
C GLY A 5 -10.83 -41.89 32.83
N ASP A 6 -10.63 -40.69 33.38
CA ASP A 6 -10.12 -40.33 34.72
C ASP A 6 -8.71 -40.80 35.18
N MET A 7 -7.81 -39.83 35.35
CA MET A 7 -6.63 -39.94 36.22
C MET A 7 -6.63 -38.84 37.30
N ASP A 8 -6.23 -39.27 38.49
CA ASP A 8 -6.41 -38.69 39.81
C ASP A 8 -5.44 -37.53 40.12
N PHE A 9 -5.87 -36.61 41.00
CA PHE A 9 -5.21 -35.34 41.34
C PHE A 9 -3.99 -35.49 42.28
N THR A 10 -3.57 -36.73 42.57
CA THR A 10 -2.55 -37.02 43.60
C THR A 10 -1.15 -37.32 43.02
N GLU A 11 -1.02 -37.49 41.70
CA GLU A 11 0.29 -37.70 41.04
C GLU A 11 0.96 -36.40 40.55
N ARG A 12 0.28 -35.26 40.67
CA ARG A 12 0.82 -33.94 40.23
C ARG A 12 1.75 -33.27 41.25
N ASP A 13 1.61 -33.58 42.54
CA ASP A 13 2.39 -32.95 43.62
C ASP A 13 3.73 -33.66 43.91
N ALA A 14 3.92 -34.88 43.41
CA ALA A 14 5.18 -35.61 43.56
C ALA A 14 6.25 -35.23 42.50
N LEU A 15 5.84 -34.65 41.37
CA LEU A 15 6.76 -34.25 40.29
C LEU A 15 7.28 -32.80 40.44
N MET A 16 6.66 -31.99 41.29
CA MET A 16 7.05 -30.59 41.52
C MET A 16 8.14 -30.41 42.58
N ASN A 17 8.46 -31.45 43.37
CA ASN A 17 9.50 -31.40 44.40
C ASN A 17 10.91 -31.83 43.93
N GLU A 18 11.08 -32.27 42.68
CA GLU A 18 12.39 -32.65 42.11
C GLU A 18 12.97 -31.62 41.12
N LEU A 19 12.31 -30.48 40.91
CA LEU A 19 12.77 -29.42 39.99
C LEU A 19 13.28 -28.14 40.66
N GLU A 20 13.37 -28.10 42.00
CA GLU A 20 13.84 -26.92 42.76
C GLU A 20 15.24 -27.05 43.40
N SER A 21 16.00 -28.14 43.16
CA SER A 21 17.29 -28.39 43.86
C SER A 21 18.57 -28.17 43.02
N GLY A 22 18.58 -27.13 42.16
CA GLY A 22 19.68 -26.88 41.23
C GLY A 22 20.19 -25.43 41.19
N LEU A 23 20.61 -24.86 42.33
CA LEU A 23 21.36 -23.60 42.38
C LEU A 23 22.55 -23.74 43.34
N PRO A 24 23.79 -23.37 42.96
CA PRO A 24 24.93 -23.42 43.87
C PRO A 24 24.94 -22.20 44.81
N GLU A 25 25.09 -22.49 46.09
CA GLU A 25 25.31 -21.52 47.19
C GLU A 25 26.60 -20.70 46.95
N GLN A 26 26.50 -19.38 47.10
CA GLN A 26 27.66 -18.51 47.25
C GLN A 26 28.12 -18.52 48.70
N THR A 27 29.29 -19.10 48.95
CA THR A 27 29.99 -19.01 50.23
C THR A 27 30.79 -17.72 50.28
N GLU A 28 30.44 -16.83 51.22
CA GLU A 28 31.32 -15.74 51.64
C GLU A 28 32.59 -16.33 52.28
N GLN A 29 33.75 -16.03 51.69
CA GLN A 29 35.03 -16.12 52.37
C GLN A 29 35.73 -14.77 52.31
N THR A 30 35.90 -14.21 53.50
CA THR A 30 36.75 -13.06 53.79
C THR A 30 38.20 -13.55 53.83
N GLU A 31 39.06 -13.09 52.92
CA GLU A 31 40.51 -13.14 53.14
C GLU A 31 41.18 -11.80 52.82
N GLN A 32 42.00 -11.41 53.79
CA GLN A 32 42.81 -10.21 53.87
C GLN A 32 44.01 -10.26 52.91
N THR A 33 44.23 -9.13 52.23
CA THR A 33 45.52 -8.53 51.84
C THR A 33 46.71 -9.45 51.57
N ASP A 34 47.20 -9.41 50.32
CA ASP A 34 48.63 -9.16 50.11
C ASP A 34 48.88 -8.20 48.94
N GLN A 35 49.60 -7.11 49.23
CA GLN A 35 50.04 -6.11 48.27
C GLN A 35 51.41 -6.51 47.75
N THR A 36 51.58 -6.75 46.45
CA THR A 36 52.81 -6.36 45.73
C THR A 36 52.57 -6.22 44.22
N GLY A 37 52.61 -4.97 43.75
CA GLY A 37 53.29 -4.55 42.51
C GLY A 37 52.86 -5.17 41.17
N HIS A 38 51.92 -4.52 40.48
CA HIS A 38 52.07 -4.29 39.04
C HIS A 38 51.43 -2.95 38.62
N THR A 39 52.27 -2.09 38.08
CA THR A 39 52.04 -0.72 37.68
C THR A 39 51.35 -0.62 36.31
N ASP A 40 50.22 0.09 36.29
CA ASP A 40 50.03 1.29 35.46
C ASP A 40 50.16 1.19 33.93
N GLN A 41 49.45 0.23 33.30
CA GLN A 41 49.18 0.27 31.85
C GLN A 41 47.70 0.37 31.47
N THR A 42 46.76 0.11 32.38
CA THR A 42 45.31 0.21 32.11
C THR A 42 44.76 1.65 32.22
N GLY A 43 45.47 2.54 32.94
CA GLY A 43 45.06 3.94 33.12
C GLY A 43 45.34 4.87 31.93
N HIS A 44 46.27 4.52 31.04
CA HIS A 44 46.62 5.32 29.87
C HIS A 44 45.68 5.07 28.68
N ALA A 45 45.30 3.81 28.43
CA ALA A 45 44.35 3.44 27.38
C ALA A 45 42.95 4.03 27.64
N GLY A 46 42.45 3.97 28.88
CA GLY A 46 41.15 4.54 29.26
C GLY A 46 41.10 6.07 29.25
N LYS A 47 42.24 6.77 29.44
CA LYS A 47 42.32 8.23 29.30
C LYS A 47 42.43 8.67 27.84
N SER A 48 43.12 7.90 26.99
CA SER A 48 43.25 8.18 25.55
C SER A 48 41.92 8.03 24.82
N ALA A 49 41.22 6.90 25.04
CA ALA A 49 39.91 6.65 24.42
C ALA A 49 38.83 7.67 24.83
N ARG A 50 38.87 8.15 26.08
CA ARG A 50 37.95 9.17 26.59
C ARG A 50 38.25 10.59 26.07
N ALA A 51 39.52 10.86 25.73
CA ALA A 51 39.94 12.10 25.08
C ALA A 51 39.58 12.10 23.58
N GLU A 52 39.75 10.97 22.89
CA GLU A 52 39.38 10.80 21.47
C GLU A 52 37.86 10.88 21.24
N SER A 53 37.06 10.24 22.10
CA SER A 53 35.59 10.35 22.06
C SER A 53 35.09 11.77 22.35
N SER A 54 35.69 12.46 23.32
CA SER A 54 35.40 13.88 23.60
C SER A 54 35.82 14.81 22.44
N ASP A 55 36.84 14.46 21.66
CA ASP A 55 37.30 15.20 20.49
C ASP A 55 36.39 14.94 19.27
N PHE A 56 35.91 13.70 19.09
CA PHE A 56 34.92 13.35 18.07
C PHE A 56 33.60 14.12 18.24
N VAL A 57 33.02 14.12 19.45
CA VAL A 57 31.76 14.84 19.72
C VAL A 57 31.92 16.35 19.54
N ARG A 58 33.09 16.92 19.90
CA ARG A 58 33.39 18.33 19.64
C ARG A 58 33.44 18.66 18.16
N ARG A 59 34.12 17.83 17.36
CA ARG A 59 34.20 18.02 15.90
C ARG A 59 32.82 17.92 15.24
N LEU A 60 31.95 17.03 15.73
CA LEU A 60 30.57 16.93 15.24
C LEU A 60 29.74 18.19 15.55
N ALA A 61 29.94 18.82 16.71
CA ALA A 61 29.22 20.04 17.09
C ALA A 61 29.59 21.27 16.23
N ASP A 62 30.77 21.26 15.61
CA ASP A 62 31.24 22.32 14.71
C ASP A 62 30.77 22.12 13.25
N LEU A 63 30.11 21.00 12.94
CA LEU A 63 29.60 20.70 11.59
C LEU A 63 28.14 21.17 11.40
N PRO A 64 27.73 21.50 10.16
CA PRO A 64 26.31 21.63 9.82
C PRO A 64 25.53 20.36 10.16
N SER A 65 24.28 20.47 10.58
CA SER A 65 23.48 19.33 11.09
C SER A 65 23.40 18.15 10.12
N ALA A 66 23.28 18.41 8.82
CA ALA A 66 23.26 17.35 7.80
C ALA A 66 24.59 16.58 7.69
N GLU A 67 25.71 17.30 7.80
CA GLU A 67 27.05 16.69 7.77
C GLU A 67 27.36 15.94 9.07
N ALA A 68 26.90 16.46 10.21
CA ALA A 68 27.03 15.79 11.50
C ALA A 68 26.25 14.47 11.54
N LEU A 69 25.01 14.45 11.01
CA LEU A 69 24.19 13.24 10.89
C LEU A 69 24.82 12.22 9.94
N ASP A 70 25.36 12.65 8.80
CA ASP A 70 26.05 11.75 7.87
C ASP A 70 27.31 11.14 8.49
N ALA A 71 28.07 11.91 9.27
CA ALA A 71 29.23 11.42 10.01
C ALA A 71 28.84 10.40 11.09
N LEU A 72 27.76 10.65 11.84
CA LEU A 72 27.21 9.69 12.81
C LEU A 72 26.73 8.42 12.14
N ARG A 73 26.08 8.53 10.97
CA ARG A 73 25.65 7.36 10.19
C ARG A 73 26.81 6.50 9.75
N ARG A 74 27.88 7.10 9.23
CA ARG A 74 29.11 6.39 8.86
C ARG A 74 29.71 5.68 10.06
N LEU A 75 29.79 6.34 11.23
CA LEU A 75 30.27 5.72 12.47
C LEU A 75 29.47 4.46 12.81
N VAL A 76 28.13 4.54 12.74
CA VAL A 76 27.27 3.38 13.03
C VAL A 76 27.47 2.26 12.02
N LEU A 77 27.56 2.58 10.72
CA LEU A 77 27.82 1.59 9.67
C LEU A 77 29.18 0.92 9.82
N ASP A 78 30.23 1.69 10.09
CA ASP A 78 31.59 1.18 10.27
C ASP A 78 31.65 0.21 11.46
N HIS A 79 31.06 0.58 12.60
CA HIS A 79 31.04 -0.27 13.79
C HIS A 79 30.13 -1.50 13.59
N ALA A 80 29.01 -1.38 12.86
CA ALA A 80 28.18 -2.53 12.52
C ALA A 80 28.93 -3.51 11.60
N ALA A 81 29.69 -3.00 10.64
CA ALA A 81 30.50 -3.81 9.74
C ALA A 81 31.65 -4.51 10.49
N GLU A 82 32.33 -3.82 11.40
CA GLU A 82 33.37 -4.39 12.27
C GLU A 82 32.84 -5.55 13.11
N VAL A 83 31.70 -5.35 13.76
CA VAL A 83 31.08 -6.39 14.61
C VAL A 83 30.60 -7.57 13.76
N LEU A 84 30.04 -7.32 12.58
CA LEU A 84 29.61 -8.37 11.66
C LEU A 84 30.81 -9.18 11.16
N HIS A 85 31.91 -8.53 10.80
CA HIS A 85 33.15 -9.19 10.38
C HIS A 85 33.78 -10.01 11.52
N ALA A 86 33.77 -9.50 12.74
CA ALA A 86 34.24 -10.24 13.91
C ALA A 86 33.39 -11.49 14.20
N ALA A 87 32.07 -11.40 14.01
CA ALA A 87 31.15 -12.52 14.19
C ALA A 87 31.22 -13.54 13.03
N ARG A 88 31.55 -13.08 11.80
CA ARG A 88 31.65 -13.90 10.60
C ARG A 88 32.89 -13.52 9.76
N PRO A 89 34.09 -13.99 10.15
CA PRO A 89 35.33 -13.65 9.45
C PRO A 89 35.38 -14.11 7.99
N ASP A 90 34.65 -15.19 7.68
CA ASP A 90 34.62 -15.83 6.36
C ASP A 90 33.57 -15.22 5.40
N ALA A 91 32.77 -14.24 5.85
CA ALA A 91 31.79 -13.56 5.02
C ALA A 91 32.46 -12.44 4.19
N ALA A 92 32.03 -12.26 2.94
CA ALA A 92 32.51 -11.17 2.10
C ALA A 92 32.17 -9.81 2.72
N PRO A 93 33.01 -8.77 2.55
CA PRO A 93 32.69 -7.42 3.00
C PRO A 93 31.38 -6.95 2.34
N ALA A 94 30.32 -6.82 3.13
CA ALA A 94 29.02 -6.37 2.65
C ALA A 94 28.91 -4.85 2.82
N VAL A 95 28.44 -4.17 1.77
CA VAL A 95 27.95 -2.79 1.91
C VAL A 95 26.66 -2.86 2.71
N LEU A 96 26.68 -2.33 3.93
CA LEU A 96 25.50 -2.34 4.80
C LEU A 96 24.50 -1.26 4.37
N ASP A 97 23.24 -1.64 4.27
CA ASP A 97 22.14 -0.73 3.97
C ASP A 97 21.78 0.10 5.23
N PRO A 98 21.92 1.44 5.22
CA PRO A 98 21.67 2.28 6.38
C PRO A 98 20.21 2.30 6.86
N VAL A 99 19.25 1.92 6.01
CA VAL A 99 17.82 1.92 6.35
C VAL A 99 17.29 0.53 6.70
N ARG A 100 18.10 -0.52 6.56
CA ARG A 100 17.72 -1.89 6.92
C ARG A 100 17.95 -2.16 8.41
N ALA A 101 17.10 -2.98 9.02
CA ALA A 101 17.27 -3.35 10.42
C ALA A 101 18.57 -4.12 10.62
N LEU A 102 19.28 -3.86 11.73
CA LEU A 102 20.57 -4.49 12.03
C LEU A 102 20.49 -6.03 12.06
N ARG A 103 19.35 -6.59 12.50
CA ARG A 103 19.12 -8.05 12.49
C ARG A 103 19.07 -8.62 11.08
N ASP A 104 18.44 -7.92 10.14
CA ASP A 104 18.31 -8.34 8.75
C ASP A 104 19.64 -8.19 7.98
N LEU A 105 20.52 -7.31 8.47
CA LEU A 105 21.93 -7.24 8.07
C LEU A 105 22.78 -8.38 8.65
N GLY A 106 22.18 -9.24 9.48
CA GLY A 106 22.81 -10.43 10.01
C GLY A 106 23.53 -10.24 11.36
N LEU A 107 23.24 -9.16 12.10
CA LEU A 107 23.69 -9.00 13.48
C LEU A 107 22.75 -9.78 14.42
N ASP A 108 23.28 -10.82 15.06
CA ASP A 108 22.58 -11.55 16.11
C ASP A 108 22.56 -10.78 17.45
N SER A 109 21.90 -11.35 18.47
CA SER A 109 21.78 -10.70 19.78
C SER A 109 23.13 -10.41 20.46
N VAL A 110 24.19 -11.19 20.18
CA VAL A 110 25.53 -10.97 20.74
C VAL A 110 26.25 -9.85 19.99
N ALA A 111 26.15 -9.86 18.67
CA ALA A 111 26.64 -8.78 17.81
C ALA A 111 25.99 -7.44 18.17
N LEU A 112 24.67 -7.41 18.42
CA LEU A 112 23.99 -6.18 18.83
C LEU A 112 24.57 -5.62 20.15
N VAL A 113 24.89 -6.45 21.14
CA VAL A 113 25.54 -5.99 22.38
C VAL A 113 26.96 -5.46 22.11
N GLY A 114 27.72 -6.12 21.22
CA GLY A 114 29.02 -5.66 20.77
C GLY A 114 28.95 -4.28 20.11
N LEU A 115 27.93 -4.04 19.28
CA LEU A 115 27.69 -2.76 18.63
C LEU A 115 27.39 -1.64 19.63
N VAL A 116 26.52 -1.87 20.64
CA VAL A 116 26.26 -0.88 21.71
C VAL A 116 27.52 -0.53 22.47
N THR A 117 28.34 -1.53 22.78
CA THR A 117 29.59 -1.36 23.51
C THR A 117 30.57 -0.50 22.69
N SER A 118 30.72 -0.80 21.40
CA SER A 118 31.59 -0.06 20.49
C SER A 118 31.12 1.38 20.30
N LEU A 119 29.82 1.60 20.05
CA LEU A 119 29.24 2.93 19.91
C LEU A 119 29.34 3.76 21.18
N SER A 120 29.14 3.14 22.36
CA SER A 120 29.31 3.83 23.65
C SER A 120 30.75 4.28 23.86
N ALA A 121 31.72 3.45 23.47
CA ALA A 121 33.14 3.79 23.55
C ALA A 121 33.50 4.93 22.59
N ALA A 122 33.03 4.89 21.34
CA ALA A 122 33.32 5.89 20.32
C ALA A 122 32.68 7.26 20.61
N THR A 123 31.44 7.26 21.14
CA THR A 123 30.72 8.51 21.47
C THR A 123 31.04 9.03 22.87
N GLY A 124 31.65 8.22 23.73
CA GLY A 124 31.93 8.56 25.13
C GLY A 124 30.68 8.67 26.00
N LYS A 125 29.52 8.21 25.50
CA LYS A 125 28.23 8.21 26.18
C LYS A 125 27.79 6.78 26.46
N GLU A 126 27.26 6.54 27.65
CA GLU A 126 26.71 5.24 28.00
C GLU A 126 25.38 5.05 27.28
N LEU A 127 25.35 4.18 26.25
CA LEU A 127 24.14 3.88 25.50
C LEU A 127 23.47 2.65 26.09
N PRO A 128 22.20 2.75 26.54
CA PRO A 128 21.48 1.57 27.02
C PRO A 128 21.18 0.64 25.85
N ALA A 129 21.22 -0.69 26.07
CA ALA A 129 21.00 -1.68 25.03
C ALA A 129 19.64 -1.54 24.30
N ARG A 130 18.64 -0.91 24.95
CA ARG A 130 17.34 -0.59 24.36
C ARG A 130 17.44 0.29 23.10
N ILE A 131 18.52 1.06 22.93
CA ILE A 131 18.71 1.94 21.77
C ILE A 131 18.61 1.19 20.43
N LEU A 132 19.10 -0.05 20.37
CA LEU A 132 19.04 -0.86 19.15
C LEU A 132 17.66 -1.46 18.87
N PHE A 133 16.78 -1.45 19.88
CA PHE A 133 15.38 -1.85 19.74
C PHE A 133 14.50 -0.65 19.41
N ASP A 134 14.73 0.48 20.07
CA ASP A 134 14.00 1.74 19.84
C ASP A 134 14.38 2.38 18.48
N HIS A 135 15.61 2.13 18.03
CA HIS A 135 16.17 2.63 16.76
C HIS A 135 16.88 1.48 16.03
N PRO A 136 16.14 0.64 15.26
CA PRO A 136 16.66 -0.63 14.76
C PRO A 136 17.55 -0.54 13.52
N THR A 137 17.70 0.65 12.90
CA THR A 137 18.47 0.87 11.67
C THR A 137 19.69 1.77 11.94
N PRO A 138 20.79 1.62 11.19
CA PRO A 138 21.94 2.52 11.30
C PRO A 138 21.58 4.01 11.21
N GLU A 139 20.69 4.36 10.29
CA GLU A 139 20.17 5.72 10.11
C GLU A 139 19.39 6.21 11.34
N ALA A 140 18.51 5.39 11.92
CA ALA A 140 17.73 5.75 13.10
C ALA A 140 18.63 5.94 14.34
N ILE A 141 19.65 5.09 14.51
CA ILE A 141 20.64 5.22 15.59
C ILE A 141 21.43 6.52 15.42
N ALA A 142 21.88 6.82 14.21
CA ALA A 142 22.62 8.06 13.93
C ALA A 142 21.78 9.31 14.24
N ARG A 143 20.49 9.31 13.87
CA ARG A 143 19.56 10.39 14.23
C ARG A 143 19.35 10.52 15.73
N HIS A 144 19.15 9.41 16.44
CA HIS A 144 19.03 9.42 17.89
C HIS A 144 20.29 9.97 18.56
N LEU A 145 21.47 9.52 18.14
CA LEU A 145 22.75 10.02 18.61
C LEU A 145 22.92 11.52 18.29
N GLY A 146 22.46 11.99 17.13
CA GLY A 146 22.48 13.41 16.77
C GLY A 146 21.63 14.27 17.71
N ALA A 147 20.41 13.82 18.03
CA ALA A 147 19.55 14.49 19.00
C ALA A 147 20.18 14.49 20.41
N GLU A 148 20.67 13.34 20.86
CA GLU A 148 21.18 13.12 22.21
C GLU A 148 22.58 13.72 22.47
N LEU A 149 23.44 13.85 21.45
CA LEU A 149 24.80 14.36 21.58
C LEU A 149 24.92 15.83 21.16
N LEU A 150 24.12 16.27 20.19
CA LEU A 150 24.29 17.56 19.52
C LEU A 150 23.07 18.47 19.65
N GLY A 151 21.96 17.98 20.22
CA GLY A 151 20.70 18.73 20.29
C GLY A 151 20.13 19.06 18.91
N ILE A 152 20.49 18.26 17.89
CA ILE A 152 19.93 18.38 16.55
C ILE A 152 18.52 17.79 16.61
N ASP A 153 17.51 18.64 16.77
CA ASP A 153 16.13 18.25 16.53
C ASP A 153 16.01 17.72 15.10
N ALA A 154 15.31 16.60 14.94
CA ALA A 154 15.18 15.88 13.68
C ALA A 154 14.72 16.81 12.54
N VAL A 155 15.68 17.23 11.71
CA VAL A 155 15.38 17.85 10.41
C VAL A 155 14.81 16.75 9.53
N GLY A 156 13.51 16.83 9.20
CA GLY A 156 12.89 15.98 8.18
C GLY A 156 11.98 14.84 8.68
N VAL A 157 11.81 14.66 9.99
CA VAL A 157 10.59 13.99 10.48
C VAL A 157 9.58 15.10 10.74
N PRO A 158 8.46 15.21 10.00
CA PRO A 158 7.43 16.14 10.41
C PRO A 158 7.09 15.79 11.86
N ALA A 159 7.39 16.71 12.78
CA ALA A 159 7.03 16.56 14.18
C ALA A 159 5.60 16.04 14.21
N ALA A 160 5.38 14.86 14.80
CA ALA A 160 4.08 14.23 14.84
C ALA A 160 3.09 15.31 15.28
N ALA A 161 2.31 15.82 14.33
CA ALA A 161 1.35 16.85 14.65
C ALA A 161 0.48 16.20 15.72
N GLY A 162 0.49 16.77 16.92
CA GLY A 162 -0.38 16.33 18.00
C GLY A 162 -1.82 16.25 17.46
N PRO A 163 -2.69 15.42 18.06
CA PRO A 163 -4.07 15.32 17.61
C PRO A 163 -4.62 16.72 17.34
N ARG A 164 -4.93 17.00 16.07
CA ARG A 164 -5.43 18.32 15.67
C ARG A 164 -6.75 18.50 16.41
N ALA A 165 -6.74 19.37 17.42
CA ALA A 165 -7.97 19.83 18.05
C ALA A 165 -8.78 20.57 16.97
N GLY A 166 -9.87 19.94 16.51
CA GLY A 166 -10.73 20.45 15.45
C GLY A 166 -10.56 19.78 14.08
N ALA A 167 -10.29 18.47 14.01
CA ALA A 167 -10.54 17.72 12.78
C ALA A 167 -12.01 17.92 12.39
N ASP A 168 -12.24 18.53 11.23
CA ASP A 168 -13.57 18.73 10.69
C ASP A 168 -14.13 17.34 10.34
N SER A 169 -15.17 16.91 11.06
CA SER A 169 -15.79 15.59 10.84
C SER A 169 -16.32 15.44 9.43
N ASP A 170 -16.54 16.56 8.75
CA ASP A 170 -17.16 16.66 7.45
C ASP A 170 -16.12 16.82 6.31
N ASP A 171 -14.81 16.85 6.63
CA ASP A 171 -13.75 16.89 5.62
C ASP A 171 -13.82 15.62 4.74
N PRO A 172 -14.07 15.74 3.43
CA PRO A 172 -14.15 14.59 2.55
C PRO A 172 -12.80 13.86 2.45
N VAL A 173 -12.81 12.56 2.16
CA VAL A 173 -11.56 11.79 2.01
C VAL A 173 -11.23 11.64 0.53
N ALA A 174 -10.07 12.11 0.12
CA ALA A 174 -9.56 12.02 -1.25
C ALA A 174 -8.90 10.66 -1.50
N VAL A 175 -9.11 10.13 -2.70
CA VAL A 175 -8.30 9.05 -3.28
C VAL A 175 -7.15 9.68 -4.03
N VAL A 176 -5.91 9.43 -3.59
CA VAL A 176 -4.72 10.08 -4.16
C VAL A 176 -3.76 9.12 -4.86
N GLY A 177 -3.87 7.82 -4.61
CA GLY A 177 -3.11 6.80 -5.32
C GLY A 177 -3.87 5.47 -5.34
N ILE A 178 -3.63 4.67 -6.38
CA ILE A 178 -4.27 3.36 -6.57
C ILE A 178 -3.21 2.38 -7.09
N GLY A 179 -3.16 1.18 -6.51
CA GLY A 179 -2.43 0.04 -7.07
C GLY A 179 -3.34 -1.18 -7.14
N CYS A 180 -3.13 -2.06 -8.12
CA CYS A 180 -3.88 -3.31 -8.19
C CYS A 180 -3.20 -4.45 -8.98
N ARG A 181 -3.67 -5.66 -8.72
CA ARG A 181 -3.44 -6.88 -9.50
C ARG A 181 -4.77 -7.60 -9.68
N PHE A 182 -5.17 -7.84 -10.93
CA PHE A 182 -6.41 -8.56 -11.26
C PHE A 182 -6.18 -9.56 -12.40
N PRO A 183 -7.10 -10.53 -12.61
CA PRO A 183 -6.97 -11.51 -13.66
C PRO A 183 -6.89 -10.91 -15.07
N GLY A 184 -6.26 -11.64 -15.99
CA GLY A 184 -6.06 -11.23 -17.38
C GLY A 184 -4.94 -10.21 -17.58
N GLY A 185 -3.85 -10.38 -16.84
CA GLY A 185 -2.63 -9.56 -16.93
C GLY A 185 -2.76 -8.14 -16.38
N VAL A 186 -3.78 -7.84 -15.57
CA VAL A 186 -4.01 -6.48 -15.06
C VAL A 186 -3.07 -6.20 -13.90
N THR A 187 -2.16 -5.25 -14.10
CA THR A 187 -1.17 -4.77 -13.11
C THR A 187 -1.36 -3.30 -12.71
N SER A 188 -2.34 -2.61 -13.30
CA SER A 188 -2.60 -1.19 -13.04
C SER A 188 -4.08 -0.83 -13.14
N PRO A 189 -4.52 0.29 -12.52
CA PRO A 189 -5.88 0.78 -12.69
C PRO A 189 -6.19 1.17 -14.15
N GLU A 190 -5.18 1.59 -14.92
CA GLU A 190 -5.30 1.86 -16.35
C GLU A 190 -5.60 0.58 -17.15
N GLU A 191 -4.90 -0.52 -16.90
CA GLU A 191 -5.15 -1.81 -17.57
C GLU A 191 -6.50 -2.43 -17.16
N LEU A 192 -6.93 -2.23 -15.91
CA LEU A 192 -8.29 -2.61 -15.49
C LEU A 192 -9.32 -1.82 -16.31
N TRP A 193 -9.08 -0.52 -16.53
CA TRP A 193 -9.95 0.31 -17.33
C TRP A 193 -10.03 -0.14 -18.78
N GLU A 194 -8.91 -0.45 -19.41
CA GLU A 194 -8.87 -1.00 -20.77
C GLU A 194 -9.69 -2.30 -20.86
N LEU A 195 -9.48 -3.23 -19.93
CA LEU A 195 -10.24 -4.48 -19.85
C LEU A 195 -11.76 -4.24 -19.79
N VAL A 196 -12.23 -3.37 -18.89
CA VAL A 196 -13.67 -3.16 -18.68
C VAL A 196 -14.30 -2.33 -19.79
N SER A 197 -13.59 -1.33 -20.33
CA SER A 197 -14.10 -0.47 -21.40
C SER A 197 -14.24 -1.20 -22.74
N GLU A 198 -13.33 -2.15 -23.02
CA GLU A 198 -13.42 -3.09 -24.15
C GLU A 198 -14.48 -4.20 -23.94
N GLY A 199 -14.97 -4.37 -22.71
CA GLY A 199 -15.90 -5.43 -22.34
C GLY A 199 -15.26 -6.82 -22.38
N ARG A 200 -13.97 -6.92 -22.04
CA ARG A 200 -13.26 -8.20 -21.94
C ARG A 200 -13.69 -9.00 -20.70
N HIS A 201 -13.56 -10.32 -20.80
CA HIS A 201 -13.83 -11.29 -19.74
C HIS A 201 -12.59 -12.17 -19.54
N THR A 202 -12.15 -12.35 -18.29
CA THR A 202 -10.80 -12.86 -17.98
C THR A 202 -10.78 -14.19 -17.22
N ILE A 203 -11.89 -14.93 -17.26
CA ILE A 203 -11.97 -16.27 -16.68
C ILE A 203 -11.20 -17.26 -17.58
N SER A 204 -10.33 -18.06 -16.96
CA SER A 204 -9.45 -19.03 -17.61
C SER A 204 -9.41 -20.34 -16.82
N GLY A 205 -8.72 -21.37 -17.33
CA GLY A 205 -8.55 -22.64 -16.62
C GLY A 205 -7.78 -22.49 -15.31
N PHE A 206 -7.96 -23.45 -14.40
CA PHE A 206 -7.19 -23.50 -13.15
C PHE A 206 -5.67 -23.51 -13.39
N PRO A 207 -4.88 -22.89 -12.49
CA PRO A 207 -3.44 -22.75 -12.67
C PRO A 207 -2.72 -24.09 -12.53
N GLU A 208 -1.72 -24.31 -13.39
CA GLU A 208 -0.88 -25.52 -13.39
C GLU A 208 0.39 -25.38 -12.52
N ASP A 209 0.70 -24.16 -12.07
CA ASP A 209 1.92 -23.80 -11.35
C ASP A 209 1.78 -23.82 -9.81
N ARG A 210 0.63 -24.26 -9.28
CA ARG A 210 0.32 -24.27 -7.84
C ARG A 210 0.31 -25.65 -7.20
N GLY A 211 0.69 -26.68 -7.95
CA GLY A 211 0.73 -28.06 -7.46
C GLY A 211 -0.64 -28.69 -7.21
N TRP A 212 -1.70 -28.17 -7.85
CA TRP A 212 -3.03 -28.74 -7.76
C TRP A 212 -3.15 -29.97 -8.67
N ASP A 213 -3.67 -31.09 -8.15
CA ASP A 213 -3.98 -32.28 -8.95
C ASP A 213 -5.31 -32.06 -9.69
N LEU A 214 -5.26 -31.36 -10.82
CA LEU A 214 -6.44 -30.92 -11.57
C LEU A 214 -7.28 -32.11 -12.09
N ASP A 215 -6.63 -33.23 -12.43
CA ASP A 215 -7.30 -34.45 -12.91
C ASP A 215 -8.16 -35.08 -11.82
N ARG A 216 -7.65 -35.13 -10.57
CA ARG A 216 -8.42 -35.67 -9.43
C ARG A 216 -9.39 -34.67 -8.83
N LEU A 217 -9.12 -33.38 -9.00
CA LEU A 217 -9.92 -32.30 -8.43
C LEU A 217 -11.28 -32.18 -9.12
N PHE A 218 -11.36 -32.40 -10.43
CA PHE A 218 -12.62 -32.29 -11.16
C PHE A 218 -13.53 -33.52 -10.99
N ASP A 219 -14.80 -33.29 -10.65
CA ASP A 219 -15.86 -34.28 -10.77
C ASP A 219 -17.21 -33.60 -11.02
N PRO A 220 -17.99 -34.01 -12.05
CA PRO A 220 -19.32 -33.46 -12.28
C PRO A 220 -20.33 -33.87 -11.18
N ASP A 221 -20.07 -34.92 -10.40
CA ASP A 221 -20.91 -35.32 -9.27
C ASP A 221 -20.64 -34.44 -8.04
N THR A 222 -21.58 -33.52 -7.78
CA THR A 222 -21.57 -32.60 -6.62
C THR A 222 -21.59 -33.30 -5.25
N SER A 223 -21.90 -34.60 -5.17
CA SER A 223 -21.97 -35.34 -3.90
C SER A 223 -20.60 -35.80 -3.41
N LYS A 224 -19.62 -35.95 -4.32
CA LYS A 224 -18.29 -36.47 -4.01
C LYS A 224 -17.48 -35.45 -3.17
N PRO A 225 -16.96 -35.85 -1.99
CA PRO A 225 -16.14 -34.97 -1.17
C PRO A 225 -14.79 -34.64 -1.82
N GLY A 226 -14.32 -33.41 -1.64
CA GLY A 226 -12.99 -32.99 -2.08
C GLY A 226 -12.82 -32.74 -3.58
N THR A 227 -13.92 -32.78 -4.35
CA THR A 227 -13.93 -32.48 -5.78
C THR A 227 -14.76 -31.23 -6.08
N THR A 228 -14.57 -30.66 -7.26
CA THR A 228 -15.28 -29.48 -7.77
C THR A 228 -15.78 -29.76 -9.19
N TYR A 229 -16.95 -29.21 -9.54
CA TYR A 229 -17.42 -29.23 -10.93
C TYR A 229 -16.97 -27.99 -11.71
N ALA A 230 -16.42 -26.98 -11.04
CA ALA A 230 -15.82 -25.83 -11.70
C ALA A 230 -14.46 -26.20 -12.30
N ARG A 231 -14.15 -25.65 -13.48
CA ARG A 231 -12.87 -25.83 -14.18
C ARG A 231 -12.13 -24.53 -14.47
N GLU A 232 -12.85 -23.42 -14.37
CA GLU A 232 -12.39 -22.11 -14.77
C GLU A 232 -12.59 -21.11 -13.63
N ALA A 233 -11.73 -20.10 -13.56
CA ALA A 233 -11.81 -18.96 -12.65
C ALA A 233 -10.88 -17.82 -13.11
N GLY A 234 -10.94 -16.67 -12.44
CA GLY A 234 -9.98 -15.58 -12.64
C GLY A 234 -8.79 -15.72 -11.69
N PHE A 235 -7.59 -15.87 -12.24
CA PHE A 235 -6.34 -15.94 -11.47
C PHE A 235 -5.42 -14.76 -11.81
N ILE A 236 -4.67 -14.30 -10.81
CA ILE A 236 -3.59 -13.35 -11.01
C ILE A 236 -2.41 -14.08 -11.67
N GLU A 237 -1.93 -13.53 -12.78
CA GLU A 237 -0.70 -13.99 -13.43
C GLU A 237 0.51 -13.64 -12.57
N GLY A 238 1.49 -14.55 -12.49
CA GLY A 238 2.70 -14.31 -11.70
C GLY A 238 2.49 -14.24 -10.18
N ALA A 239 1.35 -14.72 -9.65
CA ALA A 239 1.09 -14.68 -8.19
C ALA A 239 2.14 -15.41 -7.32
N THR A 240 2.99 -16.24 -7.93
CA THR A 240 4.10 -16.94 -7.27
C THR A 240 5.41 -16.15 -7.28
N GLU A 241 5.51 -15.11 -8.10
CA GLU A 241 6.67 -14.23 -8.26
C GLU A 241 6.71 -13.16 -7.16
N PHE A 242 7.92 -12.73 -6.78
CA PHE A 242 8.11 -11.69 -5.76
C PHE A 242 9.58 -11.21 -5.72
N ASP A 243 9.79 -9.89 -5.74
CA ASP A 243 11.12 -9.29 -5.52
C ASP A 243 11.44 -9.18 -4.02
N ALA A 244 11.89 -10.31 -3.44
CA ALA A 244 12.18 -10.38 -2.00
C ALA A 244 13.32 -9.45 -1.56
N ASP A 245 14.37 -9.32 -2.39
CA ASP A 245 15.52 -8.47 -2.08
C ASP A 245 15.13 -6.99 -2.05
N PHE A 246 14.20 -6.57 -2.92
CA PHE A 246 13.67 -5.21 -2.89
C PHE A 246 13.03 -4.86 -1.55
N PHE A 247 12.29 -5.78 -0.94
CA PHE A 247 11.66 -5.58 0.38
C PHE A 247 12.55 -6.00 1.56
N GLY A 248 13.81 -6.35 1.32
CA GLY A 248 14.73 -6.78 2.38
C GLY A 248 14.32 -8.09 3.04
N ILE A 249 13.56 -8.93 2.34
CA ILE A 249 13.05 -10.21 2.83
C ILE A 249 13.98 -11.32 2.35
N SER A 250 14.37 -12.23 3.25
CA SER A 250 15.23 -13.34 2.86
C SER A 250 14.49 -14.34 1.96
N PRO A 251 15.18 -15.06 1.04
CA PRO A 251 14.52 -16.08 0.22
C PRO A 251 13.76 -17.14 1.02
N ARG A 252 14.24 -17.48 2.23
CA ARG A 252 13.57 -18.46 3.10
C ARG A 252 12.28 -17.92 3.71
N GLU A 253 12.26 -16.65 4.07
CA GLU A 253 11.05 -15.99 4.56
C GLU A 253 10.03 -15.83 3.42
N ALA A 254 10.48 -15.37 2.24
CA ALA A 254 9.61 -15.22 1.06
C ALA A 254 8.90 -16.53 0.67
N LEU A 255 9.60 -17.67 0.76
CA LEU A 255 9.01 -19.00 0.52
C LEU A 255 7.91 -19.37 1.52
N ALA A 256 7.96 -18.84 2.74
CA ALA A 256 6.96 -19.10 3.79
C ALA A 256 5.80 -18.09 3.77
N MET A 257 5.93 -17.00 3.00
CA MET A 257 4.94 -15.93 2.94
C MET A 257 3.79 -16.27 1.99
N ASP A 258 2.57 -16.16 2.52
CA ASP A 258 1.34 -16.13 1.73
C ASP A 258 1.50 -15.13 0.57
N PRO A 259 1.24 -15.56 -0.70
CA PRO A 259 1.21 -14.66 -1.86
C PRO A 259 0.43 -13.36 -1.64
N GLN A 260 -0.62 -13.38 -0.80
CA GLN A 260 -1.35 -12.16 -0.43
C GLN A 260 -0.43 -11.11 0.19
N GLN A 261 0.45 -11.49 1.13
CA GLN A 261 1.38 -10.56 1.78
C GLN A 261 2.43 -10.02 0.80
N ARG A 262 2.89 -10.86 -0.14
CA ARG A 262 3.87 -10.48 -1.17
C ARG A 262 3.29 -9.46 -2.14
N LEU A 263 2.11 -9.75 -2.70
CA LEU A 263 1.44 -8.83 -3.61
C LEU A 263 1.00 -7.54 -2.90
N LEU A 264 0.60 -7.58 -1.63
CA LEU A 264 0.31 -6.36 -0.86
C LEU A 264 1.54 -5.45 -0.75
N LEU A 265 2.75 -6.00 -0.60
CA LEU A 265 3.98 -5.19 -0.57
C LEU A 265 4.24 -4.50 -1.91
N GLU A 266 4.17 -5.23 -3.02
CA GLU A 266 4.35 -4.67 -4.36
C GLU A 266 3.28 -3.62 -4.70
N VAL A 267 2.01 -3.97 -4.51
CA VAL A 267 0.87 -3.10 -4.84
C VAL A 267 0.84 -1.85 -3.97
N SER A 268 1.25 -1.95 -2.70
CA SER A 268 1.35 -0.77 -1.83
C SER A 268 2.47 0.17 -2.25
N TRP A 269 3.63 -0.36 -2.65
CA TRP A 269 4.74 0.44 -3.18
C TRP A 269 4.28 1.27 -4.38
N GLU A 270 3.63 0.59 -5.34
CA GLU A 270 3.11 1.22 -6.55
C GLU A 270 2.02 2.24 -6.27
N ALA A 271 1.14 1.96 -5.30
CA ALA A 271 0.08 2.88 -4.91
C ALA A 271 0.66 4.18 -4.32
N PHE A 272 1.72 4.12 -3.52
CA PHE A 272 2.43 5.31 -3.02
C PHE A 272 3.16 6.06 -4.13
N GLU A 273 3.88 5.38 -5.02
CA GLU A 273 4.55 6.04 -6.15
C GLU A 273 3.55 6.72 -7.10
N ARG A 274 2.38 6.11 -7.32
CA ARG A 274 1.27 6.69 -8.08
C ARG A 274 0.62 7.88 -7.38
N ALA A 275 0.66 7.94 -6.06
CA ALA A 275 0.25 9.12 -5.29
C ALA A 275 1.28 10.26 -5.34
N GLY A 276 2.43 10.05 -5.98
CA GLY A 276 3.54 11.01 -5.98
C GLY A 276 4.30 11.06 -4.66
N ILE A 277 4.18 10.02 -3.84
CA ILE A 277 4.78 9.94 -2.50
C ILE A 277 6.00 9.02 -2.55
N ASP A 278 7.17 9.52 -2.18
CA ASP A 278 8.34 8.68 -1.90
C ASP A 278 8.07 7.86 -0.61
N PRO A 279 7.97 6.51 -0.69
CA PRO A 279 7.67 5.68 0.49
C PRO A 279 8.70 5.84 1.62
N ALA A 280 9.95 6.21 1.33
CA ALA A 280 10.97 6.43 2.35
C ALA A 280 10.64 7.60 3.28
N THR A 281 9.86 8.58 2.80
CA THR A 281 9.43 9.75 3.57
C THR A 281 8.31 9.45 4.58
N LEU A 282 7.67 8.29 4.48
CA LEU A 282 6.59 7.87 5.36
C LEU A 282 7.07 7.31 6.71
N HIS A 283 8.37 7.01 6.82
CA HIS A 283 8.95 6.37 8.00
C HIS A 283 8.78 7.23 9.26
N GLY A 284 8.26 6.63 10.34
CA GLY A 284 7.89 7.30 11.59
C GLY A 284 6.56 8.06 11.52
N GLY A 285 5.94 8.14 10.34
CA GLY A 285 4.70 8.87 10.11
C GLY A 285 3.45 8.14 10.63
N ARG A 286 2.37 8.90 10.86
CA ARG A 286 1.07 8.36 11.29
C ARG A 286 0.22 7.89 10.11
N THR A 287 0.82 7.10 9.22
CA THR A 287 0.09 6.45 8.12
C THR A 287 -0.59 5.19 8.65
N GLY A 288 -1.91 5.07 8.45
CA GLY A 288 -2.67 3.87 8.82
C GLY A 288 -2.71 2.84 7.69
N VAL A 289 -2.92 1.57 8.03
CA VAL A 289 -3.00 0.43 7.10
C VAL A 289 -4.26 -0.39 7.41
N PHE A 290 -5.14 -0.54 6.43
CA PHE A 290 -6.44 -1.21 6.58
C PHE A 290 -6.62 -2.22 5.44
N VAL A 291 -6.40 -3.50 5.73
CA VAL A 291 -6.39 -4.55 4.70
C VAL A 291 -7.55 -5.51 4.94
N GLY A 292 -8.47 -5.59 3.98
CA GLY A 292 -9.43 -6.67 3.87
C GLY A 292 -8.76 -7.93 3.31
N ALA A 293 -8.71 -9.02 4.06
CA ALA A 293 -8.13 -10.27 3.58
C ALA A 293 -8.78 -11.46 4.28
N GLU A 294 -8.72 -12.61 3.62
CA GLU A 294 -9.21 -13.88 4.17
C GLU A 294 -8.02 -14.78 4.47
N GLN A 295 -8.15 -15.63 5.49
CA GLN A 295 -7.14 -16.67 5.75
C GLN A 295 -7.09 -17.66 4.59
N GLN A 296 -5.91 -17.82 4.00
CA GLN A 296 -5.66 -18.79 2.94
C GLN A 296 -4.81 -19.94 3.49
N GLU A 297 -5.03 -21.14 2.96
CA GLU A 297 -4.27 -22.32 3.35
C GLU A 297 -2.92 -22.41 2.58
N TYR A 298 -2.06 -21.41 2.73
CA TYR A 298 -0.72 -21.43 2.11
C TYR A 298 0.31 -22.14 3.00
N GLY A 299 1.22 -22.88 2.37
CA GLY A 299 2.27 -23.65 3.05
C GLY A 299 1.82 -24.98 3.68
N PRO A 300 2.75 -25.73 4.28
CA PRO A 300 2.44 -26.93 5.06
C PRO A 300 1.76 -26.57 6.38
N ARG A 301 1.19 -27.57 7.08
CA ARG A 301 0.74 -27.34 8.46
C ARG A 301 1.94 -27.00 9.35
N LEU A 302 1.70 -26.25 10.43
CA LEU A 302 2.74 -25.82 11.37
C LEU A 302 3.51 -27.00 11.98
N ASP A 303 2.84 -28.10 12.28
CA ASP A 303 3.42 -29.34 12.81
C ASP A 303 4.11 -30.21 11.75
N GLU A 304 3.90 -29.91 10.46
CA GLU A 304 4.48 -30.58 9.30
C GLU A 304 5.65 -29.77 8.67
N ALA A 305 6.06 -28.66 9.30
CA ALA A 305 7.07 -27.76 8.77
C ALA A 305 8.48 -28.40 8.72
N ALA A 306 9.18 -28.21 7.60
CA ALA A 306 10.59 -28.57 7.50
C ALA A 306 11.45 -27.68 8.42
N ALA A 307 12.50 -28.26 9.01
CA ALA A 307 13.41 -27.55 9.92
C ALA A 307 13.99 -26.28 9.29
N GLY A 308 13.83 -25.13 9.95
CA GLY A 308 14.39 -23.84 9.56
C GLY A 308 13.41 -22.90 8.83
N VAL A 309 12.20 -23.34 8.49
CA VAL A 309 11.10 -22.52 7.93
C VAL A 309 9.99 -22.27 8.97
N ASP A 310 9.98 -23.08 10.04
CA ASP A 310 9.03 -23.12 11.15
C ASP A 310 8.78 -21.75 11.79
N GLY A 311 9.83 -20.94 11.99
CA GLY A 311 9.69 -19.59 12.55
C GLY A 311 8.98 -18.60 11.63
N TYR A 312 9.07 -18.76 10.31
CA TYR A 312 8.48 -17.83 9.33
C TYR A 312 7.04 -18.20 8.95
N LEU A 313 6.62 -19.45 9.10
CA LEU A 313 5.26 -19.87 8.71
C LEU A 313 4.17 -19.14 9.48
N VAL A 314 4.39 -18.85 10.77
CA VAL A 314 3.44 -18.08 11.58
C VAL A 314 3.28 -16.67 11.02
N THR A 315 4.40 -15.96 10.84
CA THR A 315 4.38 -14.58 10.33
C THR A 315 4.02 -14.49 8.84
N GLY A 316 4.31 -15.53 8.08
CA GLY A 316 4.05 -15.59 6.65
C GLY A 316 2.58 -15.79 6.31
N ASN A 317 1.77 -16.34 7.23
CA ASN A 317 0.38 -16.72 6.95
C ASN A 317 -0.65 -16.10 7.91
N ALA A 318 -0.23 -15.54 9.05
CA ALA A 318 -1.14 -14.88 9.97
C ALA A 318 -1.81 -13.65 9.32
N LEU A 319 -3.15 -13.57 9.43
CA LEU A 319 -3.93 -12.49 8.82
C LEU A 319 -3.50 -11.10 9.31
N SER A 320 -3.23 -10.97 10.62
CA SER A 320 -2.77 -9.72 11.24
C SER A 320 -1.46 -9.20 10.63
N VAL A 321 -0.60 -10.10 10.15
CA VAL A 321 0.68 -9.74 9.56
C VAL A 321 0.51 -9.17 8.15
N ALA A 322 -0.63 -9.39 7.47
CA ALA A 322 -0.89 -8.74 6.18
C ALA A 322 -0.86 -7.21 6.28
N ALA A 323 -1.49 -6.62 7.31
CA ALA A 323 -1.41 -5.18 7.58
C ALA A 323 -0.12 -4.81 8.36
N GLY A 324 0.29 -5.66 9.31
CA GLY A 324 1.46 -5.41 10.14
C GLY A 324 2.77 -5.35 9.34
N ARG A 325 2.92 -6.20 8.32
CA ARG A 325 4.13 -6.24 7.48
C ARG A 325 4.27 -5.00 6.61
N LEU A 326 3.18 -4.44 6.10
CA LEU A 326 3.20 -3.15 5.41
C LEU A 326 3.67 -2.05 6.36
N SER A 327 3.11 -2.01 7.57
CA SER A 327 3.51 -1.03 8.59
C SER A 327 4.99 -1.20 8.97
N TYR A 328 5.46 -2.43 9.15
CA TYR A 328 6.86 -2.73 9.45
C TYR A 328 7.79 -2.30 8.31
N ASN A 329 7.48 -2.67 7.07
CA ASN A 329 8.32 -2.42 5.91
C ASN A 329 8.52 -0.93 5.63
N TYR A 330 7.46 -0.13 5.77
CA TYR A 330 7.53 1.32 5.55
C TYR A 330 7.83 2.12 6.84
N GLY A 331 7.89 1.44 8.00
CA GLY A 331 8.07 2.08 9.31
C GLY A 331 6.91 3.00 9.68
N LEU A 332 5.67 2.57 9.48
CA LEU A 332 4.46 3.35 9.76
C LEU A 332 4.01 3.17 11.21
N ASN A 333 3.52 4.26 11.81
CA ASN A 333 3.11 4.30 13.21
C ASN A 333 1.61 4.63 13.39
N GLY A 334 0.81 4.58 12.32
CA GLY A 334 -0.65 4.67 12.40
C GLY A 334 -1.33 3.32 12.74
N PRO A 335 -2.67 3.28 12.82
CA PRO A 335 -3.41 2.04 13.04
C PRO A 335 -3.14 1.02 11.94
N ALA A 336 -3.02 -0.27 12.31
CA ALA A 336 -2.80 -1.36 11.36
C ALA A 336 -3.82 -2.48 11.62
N TYR A 337 -4.82 -2.60 10.74
CA TYR A 337 -5.90 -3.57 10.86
C TYR A 337 -5.96 -4.51 9.67
N ALA A 338 -6.04 -5.80 9.95
CA ALA A 338 -6.48 -6.80 9.01
C ALA A 338 -7.95 -7.17 9.34
N VAL A 339 -8.82 -7.11 8.34
CA VAL A 339 -10.27 -7.25 8.48
C VAL A 339 -10.74 -8.43 7.65
N ASP A 340 -11.53 -9.31 8.26
CA ASP A 340 -12.24 -10.39 7.57
C ASP A 340 -13.74 -10.26 7.85
N THR A 341 -14.44 -9.72 6.86
CA THR A 341 -15.91 -9.75 6.77
C THR A 341 -16.34 -10.45 5.49
N ALA A 342 -15.55 -11.45 5.05
CA ALA A 342 -15.69 -12.14 3.77
C ALA A 342 -15.72 -11.15 2.58
N CYS A 343 -16.71 -11.24 1.70
CA CYS A 343 -16.79 -10.45 0.46
C CYS A 343 -16.82 -8.92 0.68
N SER A 344 -17.22 -8.43 1.87
CA SER A 344 -17.26 -7.01 2.19
C SER A 344 -15.96 -6.45 2.79
N SER A 345 -14.95 -7.30 3.01
CA SER A 345 -13.74 -6.96 3.77
C SER A 345 -13.04 -5.67 3.30
N SER A 346 -12.81 -5.50 1.99
CA SER A 346 -12.15 -4.30 1.48
C SER A 346 -12.98 -3.02 1.61
N LEU A 347 -14.30 -3.06 1.51
CA LEU A 347 -15.14 -1.88 1.77
C LEU A 347 -15.20 -1.54 3.26
N VAL A 348 -15.23 -2.55 4.14
CA VAL A 348 -15.13 -2.32 5.58
C VAL A 348 -13.76 -1.73 5.94
N ALA A 349 -12.68 -2.21 5.34
CA ALA A 349 -11.35 -1.65 5.51
C ALA A 349 -11.29 -0.17 5.05
N LEU A 350 -11.88 0.16 3.90
CA LEU A 350 -12.01 1.54 3.43
C LEU A 350 -12.85 2.40 4.39
N HIS A 351 -13.96 1.88 4.91
CA HIS A 351 -14.79 2.56 5.91
C HIS A 351 -13.98 2.90 7.17
N LEU A 352 -13.24 1.94 7.71
CA LEU A 352 -12.38 2.16 8.88
C LEU A 352 -11.28 3.18 8.61
N ALA A 353 -10.66 3.15 7.42
CA ALA A 353 -9.68 4.15 7.00
C ALA A 353 -10.26 5.56 6.96
N VAL A 354 -11.45 5.73 6.36
CA VAL A 354 -12.17 7.01 6.30
C VAL A 354 -12.47 7.52 7.71
N ARG A 355 -12.95 6.65 8.61
CA ARG A 355 -13.23 7.02 10.00
C ARG A 355 -11.96 7.43 10.75
N SER A 356 -10.86 6.70 10.58
CA SER A 356 -9.57 6.97 11.22
C SER A 356 -8.94 8.29 10.74
N LEU A 357 -9.06 8.59 9.43
CA LEU A 357 -8.65 9.88 8.87
C LEU A 357 -9.50 11.03 9.41
N ARG A 358 -10.84 10.92 9.41
CA ARG A 358 -11.73 11.95 9.96
C ARG A 358 -11.52 12.18 11.47
N ALA A 359 -11.23 11.12 12.22
CA ALA A 359 -10.91 11.19 13.65
C ALA A 359 -9.49 11.75 13.93
N GLY A 360 -8.64 11.89 12.91
CA GLY A 360 -7.25 12.33 13.07
C GLY A 360 -6.34 11.29 13.74
N GLU A 361 -6.72 10.01 13.71
CA GLU A 361 -5.90 8.87 14.17
C GLU A 361 -4.73 8.59 13.21
N CYS A 362 -4.92 8.89 11.93
CA CYS A 362 -3.89 8.90 10.90
C CYS A 362 -3.98 10.18 10.03
N SER A 363 -2.88 10.51 9.35
CA SER A 363 -2.82 11.62 8.38
C SER A 363 -2.89 11.16 6.92
N LEU A 364 -2.53 9.90 6.69
CA LEU A 364 -2.57 9.19 5.42
C LEU A 364 -3.04 7.77 5.74
N ALA A 365 -3.76 7.11 4.85
CA ALA A 365 -4.18 5.73 5.02
C ALA A 365 -3.99 4.94 3.74
N LEU A 366 -3.48 3.72 3.88
CA LEU A 366 -3.45 2.72 2.83
C LEU A 366 -4.56 1.72 3.10
N ALA A 367 -5.53 1.59 2.19
CA ALA A 367 -6.73 0.78 2.43
C ALA A 367 -7.17 0.00 1.19
N GLY A 368 -7.64 -1.22 1.39
CA GLY A 368 -8.12 -2.06 0.29
C GLY A 368 -8.25 -3.53 0.69
N GLY A 369 -7.89 -4.45 -0.20
CA GLY A 369 -7.91 -5.87 0.14
C GLY A 369 -7.22 -6.78 -0.85
N ALA A 370 -7.02 -8.03 -0.43
CA ALA A 370 -6.33 -9.08 -1.17
C ALA A 370 -7.05 -10.42 -1.05
N ALA A 371 -7.04 -11.19 -2.13
CA ALA A 371 -7.48 -12.58 -2.18
C ALA A 371 -6.63 -13.33 -3.22
N VAL A 372 -5.84 -14.31 -2.76
CA VAL A 372 -5.07 -15.23 -3.61
C VAL A 372 -5.33 -16.67 -3.17
N LEU A 373 -5.89 -17.46 -4.07
CA LEU A 373 -6.32 -18.83 -3.85
C LEU A 373 -5.13 -19.78 -3.94
N SER A 374 -4.50 -20.04 -2.79
CA SER A 374 -3.36 -20.95 -2.69
C SER A 374 -3.75 -22.44 -2.84
N ARG A 375 -4.98 -22.80 -2.47
CA ARG A 375 -5.53 -24.16 -2.54
C ARG A 375 -6.92 -24.16 -3.17
N PRO A 376 -7.39 -25.30 -3.72
CA PRO A 376 -8.70 -25.37 -4.37
C PRO A 376 -9.87 -25.52 -3.38
N GLY A 377 -9.63 -25.35 -2.07
CA GLY A 377 -10.61 -25.57 -1.00
C GLY A 377 -11.92 -24.83 -1.23
N THR A 378 -11.84 -23.54 -1.59
CA THR A 378 -13.00 -22.71 -1.92
C THR A 378 -13.89 -23.34 -3.00
N TYR A 379 -13.31 -23.85 -4.09
CA TYR A 379 -14.07 -24.46 -5.18
C TYR A 379 -14.76 -25.77 -4.74
N THR A 380 -14.06 -26.60 -3.96
CA THR A 380 -14.64 -27.85 -3.46
C THR A 380 -15.77 -27.59 -2.45
N ALA A 381 -15.61 -26.61 -1.56
CA ALA A 381 -16.62 -26.24 -0.57
C ALA A 381 -17.90 -25.67 -1.22
N PHE A 382 -17.75 -24.75 -2.17
CA PHE A 382 -18.90 -24.12 -2.84
C PHE A 382 -19.55 -24.99 -3.91
N SER A 383 -18.80 -25.94 -4.50
CA SER A 383 -19.39 -26.97 -5.38
C SER A 383 -20.40 -27.85 -4.64
N ARG A 384 -20.12 -28.21 -3.37
CA ARG A 384 -21.05 -29.00 -2.54
C ARG A 384 -22.37 -28.27 -2.27
N GLN A 385 -22.32 -26.93 -2.24
CA GLN A 385 -23.48 -26.07 -2.04
C GLN A 385 -24.20 -25.74 -3.35
N ARG A 386 -23.63 -26.15 -4.50
CA ARG A 386 -24.09 -25.77 -5.84
C ARG A 386 -24.17 -24.25 -6.02
N ALA A 387 -23.22 -23.55 -5.42
CA ALA A 387 -23.18 -22.08 -5.41
C ALA A 387 -22.36 -21.52 -6.58
N LEU A 388 -21.58 -22.34 -7.28
CA LEU A 388 -20.76 -21.92 -8.41
C LEU A 388 -21.53 -22.00 -9.73
N ALA A 389 -21.37 -21.00 -10.59
CA ALA A 389 -21.91 -21.02 -11.94
C ALA A 389 -21.24 -22.16 -12.76
N PRO A 390 -22.00 -23.11 -13.33
CA PRO A 390 -21.42 -24.23 -14.09
C PRO A 390 -20.61 -23.81 -15.33
N ASP A 391 -20.91 -22.65 -15.89
CA ASP A 391 -20.21 -22.06 -17.05
C ASP A 391 -19.12 -21.05 -16.65
N GLY A 392 -18.83 -20.94 -15.35
CA GLY A 392 -17.76 -20.09 -14.83
C GLY A 392 -18.03 -18.58 -14.91
N LYS A 393 -19.29 -18.15 -15.10
CA LYS A 393 -19.61 -16.72 -15.33
C LYS A 393 -20.51 -16.14 -14.25
N CYS A 394 -20.10 -15.00 -13.68
CA CYS A 394 -20.99 -14.16 -12.89
C CYS A 394 -21.97 -13.41 -13.82
N LYS A 395 -23.19 -13.93 -13.96
CA LYS A 395 -24.27 -13.37 -14.80
C LYS A 395 -25.15 -12.40 -14.01
N ALA A 396 -24.52 -11.37 -13.46
CA ALA A 396 -25.16 -10.45 -12.51
C ALA A 396 -26.45 -9.83 -13.08
N PHE A 397 -27.56 -10.04 -12.39
CA PHE A 397 -28.92 -9.54 -12.69
C PHE A 397 -29.54 -10.06 -14.00
N ALA A 398 -28.91 -11.04 -14.66
CA ALA A 398 -29.45 -11.67 -15.85
C ALA A 398 -30.49 -12.75 -15.50
N ALA A 399 -31.40 -13.05 -16.43
CA ALA A 399 -32.32 -14.18 -16.29
C ALA A 399 -31.58 -15.53 -16.19
N ALA A 400 -30.40 -15.63 -16.79
CA ALA A 400 -29.54 -16.82 -16.75
C ALA A 400 -28.64 -16.93 -15.50
N ALA A 401 -28.85 -16.10 -14.46
CA ALA A 401 -28.08 -16.14 -13.21
C ALA A 401 -28.25 -17.47 -12.46
N ASP A 402 -27.17 -18.23 -12.32
CA ASP A 402 -27.16 -19.60 -11.78
C ASP A 402 -26.02 -19.87 -10.77
N GLY A 403 -25.30 -18.83 -10.33
CA GLY A 403 -24.22 -18.96 -9.36
C GLY A 403 -23.15 -17.89 -9.48
N THR A 404 -22.21 -17.91 -8.54
CA THR A 404 -21.03 -17.05 -8.55
C THR A 404 -19.85 -17.74 -9.21
N GLN A 405 -18.83 -16.97 -9.59
CA GLN A 405 -17.52 -17.49 -9.94
C GLN A 405 -16.47 -16.82 -9.06
N PHE A 406 -15.69 -17.57 -8.29
CA PHE A 406 -14.59 -16.99 -7.50
C PHE A 406 -13.39 -16.66 -8.38
N SER A 407 -12.64 -15.66 -7.95
CA SER A 407 -11.44 -15.16 -8.62
C SER A 407 -10.51 -14.51 -7.61
N GLU A 408 -9.31 -14.19 -8.07
CA GLU A 408 -8.27 -13.54 -7.27
C GLU A 408 -8.24 -12.04 -7.53
N GLY A 409 -7.71 -11.28 -6.58
CA GLY A 409 -7.52 -9.85 -6.77
C GLY A 409 -6.77 -9.22 -5.62
N VAL A 410 -6.00 -8.18 -5.91
CA VAL A 410 -5.40 -7.29 -4.92
C VAL A 410 -5.66 -5.86 -5.37
N GLY A 411 -6.17 -5.02 -4.47
CA GLY A 411 -6.35 -3.59 -4.72
C GLY A 411 -6.05 -2.80 -3.46
N LEU A 412 -5.28 -1.73 -3.59
CA LEU A 412 -4.97 -0.79 -2.52
C LEU A 412 -5.14 0.65 -2.99
N ILE A 413 -5.69 1.47 -2.11
CA ILE A 413 -5.95 2.88 -2.33
C ILE A 413 -5.23 3.68 -1.25
N VAL A 414 -4.52 4.74 -1.66
CA VAL A 414 -3.95 5.75 -0.77
C VAL A 414 -5.00 6.84 -0.57
N LEU A 415 -5.31 7.10 0.70
CA LEU A 415 -6.34 8.02 1.15
C LEU A 415 -5.76 9.08 2.07
N GLU A 416 -6.23 10.31 1.93
CA GLU A 416 -6.02 11.37 2.90
C GLU A 416 -7.24 12.29 2.93
N ARG A 417 -7.32 13.18 3.91
CA ARG A 417 -8.38 14.20 3.89
C ARG A 417 -8.20 15.12 2.69
N LEU A 418 -9.27 15.56 2.05
CA LEU A 418 -9.22 16.41 0.86
C LEU A 418 -8.47 17.72 1.14
N SER A 419 -8.63 18.29 2.33
CA SER A 419 -7.85 19.46 2.77
C SER A 419 -6.34 19.18 2.86
N ASP A 420 -5.96 17.96 3.24
CA ASP A 420 -4.56 17.53 3.30
C ASP A 420 -4.01 17.29 1.90
N ALA A 421 -4.75 16.63 1.02
CA ALA A 421 -4.35 16.40 -0.38
C ALA A 421 -4.02 17.71 -1.09
N ARG A 422 -4.91 18.70 -0.98
CA ARG A 422 -4.69 20.05 -1.53
C ARG A 422 -3.48 20.74 -0.91
N ARG A 423 -3.32 20.65 0.41
CA ARG A 423 -2.17 21.25 1.10
C ARG A 423 -0.86 20.63 0.64
N ASN A 424 -0.84 19.31 0.46
CA ASN A 424 0.35 18.57 0.08
C ASN A 424 0.60 18.61 -1.44
N GLY A 425 -0.35 19.12 -2.23
CA GLY A 425 -0.27 19.14 -3.70
C GLY A 425 -0.43 17.76 -4.33
N HIS A 426 -1.08 16.83 -3.63
CA HIS A 426 -1.35 15.49 -4.16
C HIS A 426 -2.56 15.51 -5.10
N GLN A 427 -2.44 14.78 -6.21
CA GLN A 427 -3.53 14.67 -7.18
C GLN A 427 -4.74 13.96 -6.55
N VAL A 428 -5.92 14.56 -6.67
CA VAL A 428 -7.18 13.93 -6.24
C VAL A 428 -7.78 13.19 -7.44
N LEU A 429 -7.86 11.86 -7.35
CA LEU A 429 -8.45 11.00 -8.39
C LEU A 429 -9.97 10.89 -8.25
N ALA A 430 -10.46 10.88 -7.01
CA ALA A 430 -11.87 10.86 -6.63
C ALA A 430 -12.01 11.23 -5.15
N VAL A 431 -13.25 11.35 -4.67
CA VAL A 431 -13.58 11.63 -3.26
C VAL A 431 -14.52 10.56 -2.71
N LEU A 432 -14.18 9.99 -1.56
CA LEU A 432 -15.05 9.13 -0.77
C LEU A 432 -15.96 10.02 0.09
N ARG A 433 -17.22 10.18 -0.34
CA ARG A 433 -18.16 11.15 0.23
C ARG A 433 -18.84 10.64 1.49
N GLY A 434 -19.27 9.38 1.49
CA GLY A 434 -19.90 8.77 2.65
C GLY A 434 -19.83 7.25 2.60
N SER A 435 -19.93 6.62 3.77
CA SER A 435 -19.92 5.17 3.88
C SER A 435 -20.67 4.66 5.10
N ALA A 436 -21.26 3.48 4.97
CA ALA A 436 -21.92 2.79 6.07
C ALA A 436 -21.62 1.29 6.05
N VAL A 437 -21.65 0.70 7.23
CA VAL A 437 -21.52 -0.75 7.46
C VAL A 437 -22.62 -1.17 8.42
N ASN A 438 -23.34 -2.25 8.10
CA ASN A 438 -24.35 -2.83 9.00
C ASN A 438 -24.34 -4.36 8.96
N GLN A 439 -25.34 -4.99 9.58
CA GLN A 439 -25.49 -6.43 9.68
C GLN A 439 -26.91 -6.87 9.32
N ASP A 440 -27.01 -7.99 8.61
CA ASP A 440 -28.28 -8.65 8.28
C ASP A 440 -29.03 -9.12 9.54
N GLY A 441 -28.29 -9.42 10.62
CA GLY A 441 -28.87 -9.87 11.88
C GLY A 441 -29.50 -11.26 11.77
N ALA A 442 -30.69 -11.43 12.35
CA ALA A 442 -31.42 -12.70 12.30
C ALA A 442 -32.21 -12.85 10.98
N SER A 443 -31.49 -13.03 9.87
CA SER A 443 -32.07 -13.30 8.54
C SER A 443 -32.51 -14.77 8.39
N ASN A 444 -33.01 -15.16 7.21
CA ASN A 444 -33.53 -16.51 6.93
C ASN A 444 -32.41 -17.56 6.73
N GLY A 445 -31.41 -17.56 7.61
CA GLY A 445 -30.19 -18.36 7.54
C GLY A 445 -28.94 -17.48 7.53
N LEU A 446 -27.86 -17.94 8.18
CA LEU A 446 -26.63 -17.15 8.37
C LEU A 446 -26.06 -16.58 7.06
N THR A 447 -26.20 -17.31 5.96
CA THR A 447 -25.67 -16.95 4.64
C THR A 447 -26.71 -16.36 3.70
N ALA A 448 -27.95 -16.18 4.16
CA ALA A 448 -29.03 -15.62 3.35
C ALA A 448 -29.04 -14.09 3.50
N PRO A 449 -28.98 -13.33 2.39
CA PRO A 449 -28.92 -11.87 2.45
C PRO A 449 -30.24 -11.25 2.91
N SER A 450 -30.19 -10.04 3.49
CA SER A 450 -31.37 -9.28 3.91
C SER A 450 -31.56 -8.00 3.09
N GLY A 451 -32.58 -7.97 2.22
CA GLY A 451 -32.90 -6.79 1.41
C GLY A 451 -33.20 -5.54 2.24
N ILE A 452 -33.80 -5.69 3.44
CA ILE A 452 -34.07 -4.55 4.33
C ILE A 452 -32.77 -3.99 4.92
N ALA A 453 -31.82 -4.85 5.29
CA ALA A 453 -30.51 -4.41 5.78
C ALA A 453 -29.71 -3.71 4.66
N GLN A 454 -29.79 -4.22 3.42
CA GLN A 454 -29.19 -3.59 2.25
C GLN A 454 -29.80 -2.21 1.96
N GLN A 455 -31.13 -2.06 2.04
CA GLN A 455 -31.77 -0.74 1.94
C GLN A 455 -31.27 0.21 3.03
N GLN A 456 -31.14 -0.27 4.27
CA GLN A 456 -30.70 0.55 5.38
C GLN A 456 -29.25 1.04 5.22
N VAL A 457 -28.32 0.15 4.86
CA VAL A 457 -26.91 0.56 4.67
C VAL A 457 -26.76 1.55 3.52
N ILE A 458 -27.57 1.44 2.46
CA ILE A 458 -27.61 2.43 1.37
C ILE A 458 -28.07 3.80 1.92
N ARG A 459 -29.17 3.84 2.67
CA ARG A 459 -29.68 5.11 3.26
C ARG A 459 -28.69 5.71 4.24
N ASP A 460 -28.03 4.89 5.06
CA ASP A 460 -27.04 5.35 6.03
C ASP A 460 -25.80 5.93 5.33
N ALA A 461 -25.35 5.32 4.24
CA ALA A 461 -24.21 5.83 3.45
C ALA A 461 -24.56 7.15 2.74
N LEU A 462 -25.80 7.28 2.22
CA LEU A 462 -26.31 8.54 1.66
C LEU A 462 -26.41 9.64 2.73
N ALA A 463 -26.87 9.30 3.94
CA ALA A 463 -26.92 10.20 5.07
C ALA A 463 -25.53 10.65 5.52
N ASP A 464 -24.55 9.73 5.60
CA ASP A 464 -23.14 10.06 5.91
C ASP A 464 -22.51 10.95 4.82
N ALA A 465 -22.96 10.83 3.58
CA ALA A 465 -22.51 11.67 2.46
C ALA A 465 -23.21 13.04 2.40
N GLY A 466 -24.33 13.21 3.11
CA GLY A 466 -25.22 14.37 2.98
C GLY A 466 -25.88 14.47 1.61
N LEU A 467 -26.21 13.34 0.98
CA LEU A 467 -26.76 13.25 -0.38
C LEU A 467 -28.15 12.61 -0.40
N SER A 468 -28.95 13.00 -1.39
CA SER A 468 -30.17 12.30 -1.76
C SER A 468 -29.89 11.13 -2.72
N ALA A 469 -30.86 10.21 -2.83
CA ALA A 469 -30.77 9.07 -3.74
C ALA A 469 -30.69 9.47 -5.22
N ALA A 470 -31.40 10.53 -5.63
CA ALA A 470 -31.44 11.04 -7.00
C ALA A 470 -30.10 11.66 -7.44
N GLU A 471 -29.23 12.01 -6.51
CA GLU A 471 -27.92 12.57 -6.77
C GLU A 471 -26.85 11.52 -7.12
N VAL A 472 -27.15 10.23 -7.00
CA VAL A 472 -26.26 9.13 -7.40
C VAL A 472 -26.67 8.61 -8.77
N ASP A 473 -25.70 8.49 -9.67
CA ASP A 473 -25.92 8.19 -11.09
C ASP A 473 -25.88 6.69 -11.37
N ALA A 474 -24.96 6.00 -10.70
CA ALA A 474 -24.68 4.60 -10.95
C ALA A 474 -24.41 3.84 -9.66
N VAL A 475 -24.66 2.53 -9.69
CA VAL A 475 -24.25 1.60 -8.65
C VAL A 475 -23.41 0.48 -9.26
N GLU A 476 -22.20 0.35 -8.73
CA GLU A 476 -21.39 -0.85 -8.84
C GLU A 476 -21.82 -1.81 -7.74
N ALA A 477 -22.60 -2.81 -8.14
CA ALA A 477 -23.30 -3.68 -7.22
C ALA A 477 -22.40 -4.75 -6.59
N HIS A 478 -22.92 -5.42 -5.56
CA HIS A 478 -22.35 -6.69 -5.15
C HIS A 478 -22.54 -7.74 -6.27
N GLY A 479 -23.73 -7.86 -6.86
CA GLY A 479 -24.02 -8.49 -8.14
C GLY A 479 -23.21 -9.76 -8.43
N THR A 480 -23.48 -10.82 -7.69
CA THR A 480 -22.71 -12.08 -7.75
C THR A 480 -23.20 -13.06 -8.81
N GLY A 481 -24.33 -12.79 -9.49
CA GLY A 481 -24.90 -13.72 -10.46
C GLY A 481 -25.69 -14.84 -9.80
N THR A 482 -26.13 -14.66 -8.54
CA THR A 482 -26.82 -15.71 -7.79
C THR A 482 -28.33 -15.56 -7.91
N THR A 483 -29.02 -16.68 -8.11
CA THR A 483 -30.49 -16.70 -8.32
C THR A 483 -31.27 -16.06 -7.16
N LEU A 484 -30.78 -16.17 -5.91
CA LEU A 484 -31.43 -15.56 -4.74
C LEU A 484 -30.91 -14.14 -4.44
N GLY A 485 -29.59 -13.92 -4.55
CA GLY A 485 -28.97 -12.67 -4.12
C GLY A 485 -29.27 -11.51 -5.07
N ASP A 486 -29.22 -11.74 -6.38
CA ASP A 486 -29.39 -10.68 -7.36
C ASP A 486 -30.79 -10.03 -7.29
N PRO A 487 -31.91 -10.78 -7.16
CA PRO A 487 -33.20 -10.16 -6.97
C PRO A 487 -33.35 -9.39 -5.65
N ILE A 488 -32.72 -9.86 -4.57
CA ILE A 488 -32.76 -9.16 -3.27
C ILE A 488 -32.04 -7.82 -3.36
N GLU A 489 -30.87 -7.79 -3.98
CA GLU A 489 -30.11 -6.57 -4.19
C GLU A 489 -30.82 -5.60 -5.14
N ALA A 490 -31.33 -6.08 -6.28
CA ALA A 490 -32.05 -5.24 -7.23
C ALA A 490 -33.29 -4.60 -6.58
N HIS A 491 -34.07 -5.34 -5.79
CA HIS A 491 -35.18 -4.78 -5.04
C HIS A 491 -34.74 -3.74 -3.98
N ALA A 492 -33.60 -3.95 -3.31
CA ALA A 492 -33.08 -2.96 -2.36
C ALA A 492 -32.71 -1.65 -3.06
N LEU A 493 -32.11 -1.72 -4.25
CA LEU A 493 -31.76 -0.56 -5.09
C LEU A 493 -33.01 0.12 -5.63
N LEU A 494 -34.00 -0.62 -6.14
CA LEU A 494 -35.28 -0.09 -6.59
C LEU A 494 -36.01 0.65 -5.46
N ALA A 495 -36.03 0.09 -4.25
CA ALA A 495 -36.68 0.67 -3.06
C ALA A 495 -35.91 1.83 -2.40
N THR A 496 -34.71 2.14 -2.90
CA THR A 496 -33.90 3.28 -2.43
C THR A 496 -33.60 4.21 -3.59
N TYR A 497 -32.56 3.92 -4.37
CA TYR A 497 -32.14 4.71 -5.51
C TYR A 497 -33.19 4.87 -6.61
N GLY A 498 -34.04 3.86 -6.82
CA GLY A 498 -35.07 3.87 -7.86
C GLY A 498 -36.30 4.72 -7.54
N GLN A 499 -36.40 5.29 -6.35
CA GLN A 499 -37.53 6.13 -5.92
C GLN A 499 -37.22 7.63 -6.11
N ASP A 500 -38.27 8.46 -6.20
CA ASP A 500 -38.18 9.92 -6.26
C ASP A 500 -37.27 10.48 -7.37
N ARG A 501 -37.25 9.83 -8.55
CA ARG A 501 -36.46 10.21 -9.72
C ARG A 501 -37.29 10.82 -10.86
N GLU A 502 -38.37 11.53 -10.55
CA GLU A 502 -39.29 12.09 -11.58
C GLU A 502 -38.59 13.09 -12.52
N ASP A 503 -37.64 13.86 -11.99
CA ASP A 503 -36.83 14.85 -12.70
C ASP A 503 -35.36 14.40 -12.89
N ALA A 504 -35.04 13.12 -12.65
CA ALA A 504 -33.68 12.60 -12.72
C ALA A 504 -33.58 11.38 -13.65
N GLU A 505 -32.41 11.17 -14.26
CA GLU A 505 -32.17 9.94 -15.03
C GLU A 505 -32.24 8.70 -14.15
N ALA A 506 -32.69 7.58 -14.72
CA ALA A 506 -32.68 6.29 -14.04
C ALA A 506 -31.27 5.92 -13.55
N LEU A 507 -31.20 5.29 -12.38
CA LEU A 507 -29.94 4.80 -11.82
C LEU A 507 -29.35 3.72 -12.74
N ARG A 508 -28.08 3.85 -13.09
CA ARG A 508 -27.35 2.85 -13.89
C ARG A 508 -26.80 1.75 -13.00
N LEU A 509 -27.05 0.49 -13.34
CA LEU A 509 -26.66 -0.67 -12.53
C LEU A 509 -25.72 -1.62 -13.30
N GLY A 510 -24.61 -2.01 -12.68
CA GLY A 510 -23.69 -3.02 -13.21
C GLY A 510 -22.84 -3.70 -12.14
N SER A 511 -22.03 -4.67 -12.56
CA SER A 511 -21.08 -5.38 -11.68
C SER A 511 -19.81 -5.77 -12.44
N LEU A 512 -18.65 -5.39 -11.90
CA LEU A 512 -17.32 -5.77 -12.35
C LEU A 512 -17.11 -7.28 -12.33
N LYS A 513 -17.84 -8.01 -11.48
CA LYS A 513 -17.72 -9.47 -11.38
C LYS A 513 -18.06 -10.18 -12.69
N SER A 514 -18.86 -9.55 -13.55
CA SER A 514 -19.14 -10.07 -14.90
C SER A 514 -17.90 -10.12 -15.81
N ASN A 515 -16.91 -9.25 -15.57
CA ASN A 515 -15.64 -9.21 -16.29
C ASN A 515 -14.60 -10.16 -15.69
N ILE A 516 -14.34 -10.02 -14.38
CA ILE A 516 -13.16 -10.63 -13.72
C ILE A 516 -13.52 -11.68 -12.65
N GLY A 517 -14.80 -12.02 -12.49
CA GLY A 517 -15.28 -12.88 -11.41
C GLY A 517 -15.29 -12.20 -10.03
N HIS A 518 -15.62 -12.97 -9.01
CA HIS A 518 -15.71 -12.49 -7.62
C HIS A 518 -14.35 -12.59 -6.92
N THR A 519 -13.67 -11.45 -6.81
CA THR A 519 -12.34 -11.31 -6.17
C THR A 519 -12.36 -11.32 -4.63
N GLN A 520 -13.34 -12.03 -4.03
CA GLN A 520 -13.50 -12.25 -2.59
C GLN A 520 -13.30 -10.98 -1.74
N ALA A 521 -12.37 -10.99 -0.77
CA ALA A 521 -12.04 -9.86 0.09
C ALA A 521 -11.63 -8.59 -0.68
N ALA A 522 -11.10 -8.70 -1.91
CA ALA A 522 -10.75 -7.58 -2.78
C ALA A 522 -11.91 -7.07 -3.67
N ALA A 523 -13.10 -7.68 -3.61
CA ALA A 523 -14.22 -7.36 -4.50
C ALA A 523 -14.71 -5.91 -4.36
N GLY A 524 -14.77 -5.41 -3.13
CA GLY A 524 -15.17 -4.04 -2.85
C GLY A 524 -14.26 -3.00 -3.48
N VAL A 525 -12.96 -3.09 -3.17
CA VAL A 525 -11.95 -2.16 -3.72
C VAL A 525 -11.84 -2.26 -5.24
N ALA A 526 -12.00 -3.45 -5.84
CA ALA A 526 -12.03 -3.59 -7.30
C ALA A 526 -13.16 -2.77 -7.93
N GLY A 527 -14.35 -2.80 -7.33
CA GLY A 527 -15.49 -1.97 -7.74
C GLY A 527 -15.21 -0.47 -7.60
N VAL A 528 -14.56 -0.05 -6.51
CA VAL A 528 -14.12 1.34 -6.33
C VAL A 528 -13.16 1.77 -7.44
N ILE A 529 -12.13 0.97 -7.73
CA ILE A 529 -11.15 1.28 -8.78
C ILE A 529 -11.83 1.42 -10.15
N LYS A 530 -12.73 0.50 -10.51
CA LYS A 530 -13.53 0.60 -11.74
C LYS A 530 -14.28 1.92 -11.80
N MET A 531 -14.97 2.32 -10.73
CA MET A 531 -15.79 3.53 -10.74
C MET A 531 -14.96 4.81 -10.72
N VAL A 532 -13.80 4.83 -10.06
CA VAL A 532 -12.84 5.95 -10.17
C VAL A 532 -12.37 6.11 -11.62
N GLN A 533 -11.99 5.02 -12.29
CA GLN A 533 -11.61 5.07 -13.71
C GLN A 533 -12.77 5.51 -14.62
N ALA A 534 -13.98 4.99 -14.40
CA ALA A 534 -15.18 5.41 -15.12
C ALA A 534 -15.44 6.92 -15.00
N MET A 535 -15.25 7.51 -13.81
CA MET A 535 -15.40 8.95 -13.59
C MET A 535 -14.32 9.75 -14.34
N ARG A 536 -13.06 9.29 -14.32
CA ARG A 536 -11.93 9.92 -15.01
C ARG A 536 -12.10 9.92 -16.52
N HIS A 537 -12.65 8.84 -17.08
CA HIS A 537 -12.90 8.70 -18.51
C HIS A 537 -14.29 9.19 -18.94
N GLY A 538 -15.16 9.57 -18.00
CA GLY A 538 -16.52 10.03 -18.29
C GLY A 538 -17.36 9.00 -19.05
N LEU A 539 -17.21 7.71 -18.72
CA LEU A 539 -17.88 6.60 -19.39
C LEU A 539 -18.28 5.53 -18.37
N LEU A 540 -19.54 5.08 -18.41
CA LEU A 540 -20.01 3.91 -17.68
C LEU A 540 -19.87 2.66 -18.57
N PRO A 541 -18.99 1.70 -18.23
CA PRO A 541 -18.82 0.49 -19.02
C PRO A 541 -19.99 -0.48 -18.80
N LYS A 542 -20.36 -1.21 -19.87
CA LYS A 542 -21.40 -2.24 -19.79
C LYS A 542 -21.06 -3.35 -18.79
N THR A 543 -22.09 -3.92 -18.16
CA THR A 543 -22.02 -5.21 -17.46
C THR A 543 -22.18 -6.35 -18.47
N LEU A 544 -21.45 -7.45 -18.28
CA LEU A 544 -21.43 -8.58 -19.21
C LEU A 544 -22.47 -9.65 -18.86
N HIS A 545 -22.73 -10.52 -19.84
CA HIS A 545 -23.57 -11.71 -19.74
C HIS A 545 -25.05 -11.46 -19.38
N VAL A 546 -25.57 -10.30 -19.74
CA VAL A 546 -27.01 -9.98 -19.64
C VAL A 546 -27.65 -10.24 -21.00
N ASP A 547 -28.24 -11.42 -21.16
CA ASP A 547 -29.08 -11.78 -22.31
C ASP A 547 -30.48 -11.16 -22.19
N ALA A 548 -31.06 -11.24 -21.00
CA ALA A 548 -32.25 -10.51 -20.57
C ALA A 548 -32.14 -10.19 -19.07
N PRO A 549 -32.73 -9.09 -18.58
CA PRO A 549 -32.85 -8.85 -17.14
C PRO A 549 -33.61 -9.98 -16.44
N SER A 550 -33.28 -10.25 -15.17
CA SER A 550 -33.96 -11.28 -14.37
C SER A 550 -35.47 -11.04 -14.29
N ASP A 551 -36.26 -12.09 -14.50
CA ASP A 551 -37.73 -12.09 -14.39
C ASP A 551 -38.22 -12.18 -12.93
N GLN A 552 -37.31 -12.41 -11.99
CA GLN A 552 -37.58 -12.40 -10.54
C GLN A 552 -37.55 -10.99 -9.94
N VAL A 553 -37.28 -9.98 -10.75
CA VAL A 553 -37.24 -8.56 -10.34
C VAL A 553 -38.33 -7.79 -11.08
N ASP A 554 -39.13 -7.04 -10.34
CA ASP A 554 -40.04 -6.05 -10.94
C ASP A 554 -39.29 -4.76 -11.25
N TRP A 555 -38.62 -4.72 -12.41
CA TRP A 555 -37.89 -3.55 -12.89
C TRP A 555 -38.77 -2.31 -13.10
N SER A 556 -40.10 -2.47 -13.17
CA SER A 556 -41.03 -1.34 -13.30
C SER A 556 -41.32 -0.63 -11.98
N ALA A 557 -40.90 -1.19 -10.84
CA ALA A 557 -41.15 -0.66 -9.51
C ALA A 557 -40.31 0.59 -9.15
N GLY A 558 -39.33 0.96 -9.97
CA GLY A 558 -38.47 2.11 -9.76
C GLY A 558 -37.55 2.37 -10.95
N ALA A 559 -36.96 3.56 -11.00
CA ALA A 559 -36.11 3.99 -12.10
C ALA A 559 -34.67 3.49 -11.94
N VAL A 560 -34.46 2.18 -12.21
CA VAL A 560 -33.15 1.52 -12.25
C VAL A 560 -33.00 0.77 -13.57
N GLU A 561 -31.90 0.98 -14.28
CA GLU A 561 -31.62 0.36 -15.57
C GLU A 561 -30.26 -0.34 -15.58
N LEU A 562 -30.22 -1.59 -16.06
CA LEU A 562 -28.98 -2.34 -16.24
C LEU A 562 -28.12 -1.74 -17.36
N LEU A 563 -26.82 -1.61 -17.13
CA LEU A 563 -25.83 -1.16 -18.11
C LEU A 563 -25.53 -2.27 -19.13
N THR A 564 -26.48 -2.56 -20.03
CA THR A 564 -26.29 -3.56 -21.10
C THR A 564 -25.40 -3.06 -22.24
N GLU A 565 -25.22 -1.73 -22.33
CA GLU A 565 -24.30 -1.04 -23.22
C GLU A 565 -23.46 0.00 -22.48
N SER A 566 -22.31 0.36 -23.05
CA SER A 566 -21.45 1.40 -22.47
C SER A 566 -22.03 2.77 -22.81
N LEU A 567 -22.13 3.65 -21.82
CA LEU A 567 -22.79 4.95 -21.96
C LEU A 567 -21.81 6.08 -21.57
N PRO A 568 -21.77 7.20 -22.32
CA PRO A 568 -21.16 8.43 -21.83
C PRO A 568 -21.75 8.82 -20.47
N TRP A 569 -20.90 9.19 -19.53
CA TRP A 569 -21.33 9.60 -18.19
C TRP A 569 -21.38 11.11 -18.12
N GLU A 570 -22.45 11.68 -18.66
CA GLU A 570 -22.76 13.10 -18.53
C GLU A 570 -23.70 13.30 -17.33
N THR A 571 -23.54 14.42 -16.63
CA THR A 571 -24.42 14.75 -15.50
C THR A 571 -25.29 15.95 -15.86
N PRO A 572 -26.58 15.94 -15.47
CA PRO A 572 -27.41 17.13 -15.57
C PRO A 572 -26.75 18.29 -14.83
N ASP A 573 -26.77 19.47 -15.45
CA ASP A 573 -26.30 20.73 -14.86
C ASP A 573 -24.79 20.76 -14.49
N GLY A 574 -23.99 19.79 -14.97
CA GLY A 574 -22.55 19.75 -14.71
C GLY A 574 -22.17 19.40 -13.27
N ARG A 575 -23.10 18.82 -12.48
CA ARG A 575 -22.78 18.35 -11.12
C ARG A 575 -21.73 17.23 -11.13
N PRO A 576 -20.97 17.00 -10.04
CA PRO A 576 -20.03 15.90 -9.97
C PRO A 576 -20.70 14.53 -10.23
N ARG A 577 -20.03 13.67 -11.00
CA ARG A 577 -20.44 12.26 -11.17
C ARG A 577 -20.36 11.54 -9.84
N ARG A 578 -21.37 10.73 -9.51
CA ARG A 578 -21.46 10.01 -8.23
C ARG A 578 -21.89 8.57 -8.42
N ALA A 579 -21.22 7.66 -7.72
CA ALA A 579 -21.57 6.25 -7.73
C ALA A 579 -21.61 5.64 -6.32
N GLY A 580 -22.57 4.73 -6.11
CA GLY A 580 -22.57 3.83 -4.97
C GLY A 580 -21.82 2.53 -5.27
N ILE A 581 -21.07 2.01 -4.31
CA ILE A 581 -20.39 0.71 -4.41
C ILE A 581 -20.89 -0.16 -3.26
N SER A 582 -21.47 -1.31 -3.60
CA SER A 582 -22.00 -2.28 -2.65
C SER A 582 -21.11 -3.51 -2.51
N SER A 583 -20.92 -3.98 -1.27
CA SER A 583 -20.40 -5.32 -1.05
C SER A 583 -21.02 -5.96 0.20
N PHE A 584 -21.54 -7.18 0.03
CA PHE A 584 -22.30 -7.89 1.06
C PHE A 584 -21.59 -9.19 1.40
N GLY A 585 -21.11 -9.30 2.65
CA GLY A 585 -20.38 -10.47 3.12
C GLY A 585 -21.33 -11.63 3.42
N VAL A 586 -20.90 -12.86 3.13
CA VAL A 586 -21.66 -14.08 3.43
C VAL A 586 -21.93 -14.27 4.94
N SER A 587 -21.21 -13.54 5.80
CA SER A 587 -21.44 -13.47 7.25
C SER A 587 -22.54 -12.48 7.66
N GLY A 588 -23.23 -11.86 6.69
CA GLY A 588 -24.28 -10.85 6.89
C GLY A 588 -23.77 -9.42 7.03
N THR A 589 -22.45 -9.18 6.98
CA THR A 589 -21.89 -7.81 7.10
C THR A 589 -21.97 -7.09 5.77
N ASN A 590 -22.78 -6.03 5.70
CA ASN A 590 -22.98 -5.24 4.49
C ASN A 590 -22.17 -3.94 4.57
N ALA A 591 -21.60 -3.52 3.44
CA ALA A 591 -20.96 -2.22 3.30
C ALA A 591 -21.44 -1.51 2.03
N HIS A 592 -21.67 -0.21 2.14
CA HIS A 592 -21.97 0.67 1.01
C HIS A 592 -21.13 1.94 1.10
N LEU A 593 -20.52 2.34 -0.03
CA LEU A 593 -19.62 3.48 -0.15
C LEU A 593 -20.08 4.38 -1.29
N ILE A 594 -20.09 5.70 -1.08
CA ILE A 594 -20.38 6.70 -2.11
C ILE A 594 -19.07 7.34 -2.57
N VAL A 595 -18.78 7.24 -3.86
CA VAL A 595 -17.64 7.87 -4.52
C VAL A 595 -18.14 9.02 -5.38
N GLU A 596 -17.41 10.12 -5.39
CA GLU A 596 -17.68 11.32 -6.18
C GLU A 596 -16.46 11.71 -7.02
N GLN A 597 -16.72 12.26 -8.21
CA GLN A 597 -15.71 12.82 -9.09
C GLN A 597 -14.83 13.84 -8.36
N ALA A 598 -13.52 13.81 -8.64
CA ALA A 598 -12.60 14.80 -8.11
C ALA A 598 -13.05 16.24 -8.47
N PRO A 599 -12.84 17.23 -7.59
CA PRO A 599 -13.08 18.63 -7.91
C PRO A 599 -12.27 19.04 -9.15
N VAL A 600 -12.92 19.69 -10.12
CA VAL A 600 -12.22 20.29 -11.26
C VAL A 600 -11.40 21.46 -10.72
N GLU A 601 -10.07 21.34 -10.68
CA GLU A 601 -9.22 22.49 -10.41
C GLU A 601 -9.15 23.36 -11.68
N PRO A 602 -9.33 24.69 -11.59
CA PRO A 602 -9.14 25.57 -12.73
C PRO A 602 -7.71 25.40 -13.25
N SER A 603 -7.57 25.16 -14.55
CA SER A 603 -6.24 24.95 -15.12
C SER A 603 -5.44 26.25 -15.05
N ALA A 604 -4.12 26.15 -14.81
CA ALA A 604 -3.23 27.31 -14.84
C ALA A 604 -3.12 27.97 -16.25
N GLU A 605 -3.73 27.35 -17.27
CA GLU A 605 -3.87 27.90 -18.62
C GLU A 605 -5.09 28.82 -18.75
N ASP A 606 -6.19 28.53 -18.03
CA ASP A 606 -7.39 29.39 -18.01
C ASP A 606 -7.07 30.76 -17.39
N GLU A 607 -6.28 30.79 -16.31
CA GLU A 607 -5.82 32.05 -15.68
C GLU A 607 -4.87 32.88 -16.58
N ARG A 608 -4.27 32.27 -17.61
CA ARG A 608 -3.39 32.97 -18.57
C ARG A 608 -4.16 33.49 -19.80
N SER A 609 -5.41 33.07 -20.00
CA SER A 609 -6.20 33.42 -21.18
C SER A 609 -7.14 34.62 -20.99
N ASP A 610 -7.53 34.94 -19.75
CA ASP A 610 -8.46 36.05 -19.44
C ASP A 610 -7.83 37.45 -19.39
N GLY A 611 -6.66 37.64 -20.02
CA GLY A 611 -5.93 38.92 -20.04
C GLY A 611 -6.24 39.86 -21.21
N ARG A 612 -7.14 39.51 -22.14
CA ARG A 612 -7.45 40.35 -23.31
C ARG A 612 -8.92 40.25 -23.72
N ASP A 613 -9.74 41.08 -23.09
CA ASP A 613 -10.61 42.06 -23.75
C ASP A 613 -11.68 42.48 -22.73
N ASP A 614 -11.55 43.70 -22.20
CA ASP A 614 -12.69 44.62 -22.05
C ASP A 614 -12.23 45.96 -21.45
N ASP A 615 -12.23 46.97 -22.31
CA ASP A 615 -12.08 48.38 -21.94
C ASP A 615 -13.25 49.14 -22.57
N GLN A 616 -14.40 49.24 -21.89
CA GLN A 616 -15.10 50.52 -21.64
C GLN A 616 -16.42 50.44 -20.86
N ALA A 617 -16.53 51.38 -19.92
CA ALA A 617 -17.73 52.07 -19.40
C ALA A 617 -18.43 51.57 -18.12
N ALA A 618 -17.78 51.86 -16.97
CA ALA A 618 -18.27 52.67 -15.84
C ALA A 618 -19.75 52.56 -15.35
N THR A 619 -19.97 52.23 -14.06
CA THR A 619 -20.15 53.21 -12.94
C THR A 619 -20.56 52.57 -11.59
N ALA A 620 -19.81 52.95 -10.54
CA ALA A 620 -20.17 53.17 -9.11
C ALA A 620 -20.83 52.07 -8.23
N ALA A 621 -20.11 51.60 -7.18
CA ALA A 621 -20.19 52.11 -5.78
C ALA A 621 -19.51 51.19 -4.73
N THR A 622 -18.36 51.64 -4.22
CA THR A 622 -17.81 51.59 -2.85
C THR A 622 -17.94 50.33 -1.95
N ALA A 623 -16.79 49.70 -1.67
CA ALA A 623 -16.34 49.34 -0.30
C ALA A 623 -14.82 49.10 -0.30
N VAL A 624 -14.11 49.78 0.59
CA VAL A 624 -12.65 49.79 0.71
C VAL A 624 -12.16 48.54 1.43
N VAL A 625 -11.40 47.69 0.74
CA VAL A 625 -10.54 46.64 1.33
C VAL A 625 -9.09 47.07 1.09
N PRO A 626 -8.21 47.07 2.10
CA PRO A 626 -6.81 47.47 1.89
C PRO A 626 -6.14 46.49 0.95
N ALA A 627 -5.53 47.01 -0.11
CA ALA A 627 -4.82 46.25 -1.13
C ALA A 627 -3.69 45.43 -0.49
N VAL A 628 -3.80 44.11 -0.58
CA VAL A 628 -2.66 43.21 -0.45
C VAL A 628 -1.71 43.59 -1.60
N PRO A 629 -0.42 43.89 -1.34
CA PRO A 629 0.51 44.21 -2.42
C PRO A 629 0.53 43.04 -3.40
N ALA A 630 0.33 43.35 -4.68
CA ALA A 630 0.41 42.41 -5.78
C ALA A 630 1.68 41.56 -5.61
N VAL A 631 1.50 40.24 -5.54
CA VAL A 631 2.59 39.28 -5.66
C VAL A 631 3.34 39.65 -6.95
N PRO A 632 4.67 39.88 -6.92
CA PRO A 632 5.42 40.12 -8.13
C PRO A 632 5.15 38.97 -9.10
N ALA A 633 4.79 39.30 -10.34
CA ALA A 633 4.68 38.32 -11.40
C ALA A 633 5.92 37.41 -11.35
N VAL A 634 5.69 36.10 -11.26
CA VAL A 634 6.76 35.10 -11.27
C VAL A 634 7.64 35.41 -12.48
N PRO A 635 8.94 35.71 -12.31
CA PRO A 635 9.81 35.94 -13.44
C PRO A 635 9.74 34.70 -14.34
N ALA A 636 9.55 34.92 -15.65
CA ALA A 636 9.55 33.85 -16.64
C ALA A 636 10.73 32.92 -16.36
N VAL A 637 10.43 31.63 -16.14
CA VAL A 637 11.44 30.60 -15.89
C VAL A 637 12.49 30.72 -17.00
N PRO A 638 13.78 30.91 -16.69
CA PRO A 638 14.81 30.97 -17.72
C PRO A 638 14.70 29.70 -18.57
N ALA A 639 14.82 29.84 -19.90
CA ALA A 639 14.78 28.70 -20.81
C ALA A 639 15.77 27.64 -20.31
N VAL A 640 15.26 26.53 -19.80
CA VAL A 640 16.07 25.47 -19.20
C VAL A 640 16.83 24.83 -20.35
N SER A 641 18.14 25.07 -20.44
CA SER A 641 18.95 24.63 -21.57
C SER A 641 19.25 23.12 -21.54
N ALA A 642 19.03 22.46 -20.41
CA ALA A 642 19.19 21.02 -20.23
C ALA A 642 18.35 20.53 -19.04
N VAL A 643 17.66 19.41 -19.20
CA VAL A 643 16.75 18.82 -18.23
C VAL A 643 17.27 17.44 -17.81
N PRO A 644 17.44 17.16 -16.50
CA PRO A 644 17.94 15.87 -16.03
C PRO A 644 16.80 14.88 -15.75
N TRP A 645 16.79 13.73 -16.43
CA TRP A 645 15.97 12.58 -16.06
C TRP A 645 16.78 11.62 -15.19
N MET A 646 16.40 11.54 -13.91
CA MET A 646 17.07 10.72 -12.91
C MET A 646 16.31 9.41 -12.69
N LEU A 647 16.99 8.29 -12.86
CA LEU A 647 16.45 6.97 -12.54
C LEU A 647 17.28 6.32 -11.44
N SER A 648 16.62 5.53 -10.59
CA SER A 648 17.31 4.68 -9.64
C SER A 648 16.60 3.34 -9.44
N ALA A 649 17.35 2.32 -9.04
CA ALA A 649 16.83 1.00 -8.67
C ALA A 649 17.76 0.29 -7.67
N LYS A 650 17.28 -0.82 -7.09
CA LYS A 650 18.06 -1.64 -6.16
C LYS A 650 19.01 -2.64 -6.84
N SER A 651 18.89 -2.83 -8.15
CA SER A 651 19.81 -3.63 -8.95
C SER A 651 20.07 -2.98 -10.31
N GLN A 652 21.13 -3.42 -11.00
CA GLN A 652 21.46 -2.92 -12.33
C GLN A 652 20.41 -3.31 -13.38
N ASP A 653 19.83 -4.50 -13.26
CA ASP A 653 18.82 -4.98 -14.20
C ASP A 653 17.50 -4.23 -14.00
N ALA A 654 17.07 -4.03 -12.75
CA ALA A 654 15.89 -3.21 -12.44
C ALA A 654 16.05 -1.75 -12.90
N LEU A 655 17.28 -1.20 -12.90
CA LEU A 655 17.54 0.15 -13.43
C LEU A 655 17.35 0.20 -14.95
N ARG A 656 17.75 -0.85 -15.68
CA ARG A 656 17.50 -0.95 -17.13
C ARG A 656 16.02 -1.13 -17.44
N ASP A 657 15.33 -1.97 -16.68
CA ASP A 657 13.89 -2.18 -16.83
C ASP A 657 13.13 -0.87 -16.57
N GLN A 658 13.55 -0.09 -15.55
CA GLN A 658 12.97 1.21 -15.29
C GLN A 658 13.20 2.21 -16.44
N ALA A 659 14.37 2.19 -17.07
CA ALA A 659 14.64 3.01 -18.24
C ALA A 659 13.77 2.60 -19.44
N ALA A 660 13.57 1.29 -19.65
CA ALA A 660 12.68 0.78 -20.70
C ALA A 660 11.22 1.18 -20.44
N ARG A 661 10.75 1.09 -19.19
CA ARG A 661 9.40 1.54 -18.80
C ARG A 661 9.19 3.03 -19.01
N LEU A 662 10.16 3.87 -18.61
CA LEU A 662 10.07 5.30 -18.86
C LEU A 662 10.05 5.61 -20.36
N LEU A 663 10.89 4.95 -21.15
CA LEU A 663 10.89 5.11 -22.61
C LEU A 663 9.51 4.79 -23.21
N ALA A 664 8.94 3.63 -22.87
CA ALA A 664 7.62 3.23 -23.34
C ALA A 664 6.51 4.20 -22.89
N HIS A 665 6.60 4.75 -21.68
CA HIS A 665 5.66 5.76 -21.19
C HIS A 665 5.71 7.05 -22.02
N VAL A 666 6.92 7.59 -22.24
CA VAL A 666 7.09 8.83 -23.03
C VAL A 666 6.74 8.60 -24.49
N GLU A 667 6.91 7.39 -25.05
CA GLU A 667 6.49 7.08 -26.43
C GLU A 667 4.97 6.98 -26.60
N SER A 668 4.27 6.48 -25.58
CA SER A 668 2.82 6.29 -25.61
C SER A 668 2.02 7.54 -25.21
N HIS A 669 2.62 8.44 -24.43
CA HIS A 669 1.96 9.64 -23.92
C HIS A 669 2.62 10.89 -24.51
N THR A 670 1.85 11.69 -25.27
CA THR A 670 2.32 12.96 -25.85
C THR A 670 2.11 14.16 -24.92
N THR A 671 1.55 13.93 -23.73
CA THR A 671 1.17 14.94 -22.75
C THR A 671 2.15 14.90 -21.57
N GLY A 672 3.10 15.82 -21.56
CA GLY A 672 3.97 16.07 -20.41
C GLY A 672 5.24 16.79 -20.87
N SER A 673 5.57 17.92 -20.27
CA SER A 673 6.83 18.59 -20.58
C SER A 673 7.99 17.71 -20.06
N PRO A 674 9.14 17.63 -20.77
CA PRO A 674 10.34 16.99 -20.23
C PRO A 674 10.72 17.48 -18.82
N VAL A 675 10.39 18.74 -18.51
CA VAL A 675 10.57 19.35 -17.19
C VAL A 675 9.65 18.71 -16.14
N ASP A 676 8.40 18.42 -16.47
CA ASP A 676 7.44 17.81 -15.54
C ASP A 676 7.84 16.36 -15.21
N ILE A 677 8.33 15.63 -16.22
CA ILE A 677 8.91 14.29 -16.04
C ILE A 677 10.13 14.36 -15.12
N ALA A 678 11.05 15.29 -15.38
CA ALA A 678 12.24 15.48 -14.57
C ALA A 678 11.90 15.83 -13.11
N TYR A 679 10.95 16.75 -12.92
CA TYR A 679 10.46 17.14 -11.61
C TYR A 679 9.85 15.94 -10.86
N SER A 680 9.01 15.16 -11.54
CA SER A 680 8.38 13.98 -10.96
C SER A 680 9.41 12.93 -10.55
N LEU A 681 10.35 12.61 -11.43
CA LEU A 681 11.45 11.68 -11.15
C LEU A 681 12.32 12.14 -9.97
N ALA A 682 12.50 13.45 -9.80
CA ALA A 682 13.35 14.03 -8.75
C ALA A 682 12.67 14.11 -7.37
N THR A 683 11.35 14.27 -7.33
CA THR A 683 10.64 14.66 -6.10
C THR A 683 9.66 13.62 -5.58
N THR A 684 9.27 12.64 -6.42
CA THR A 684 8.19 11.70 -6.12
C THR A 684 8.63 10.22 -6.12
N ARG A 685 9.95 9.96 -6.23
CA ARG A 685 10.53 8.61 -6.32
C ARG A 685 11.63 8.43 -5.29
N ALA A 686 11.72 7.22 -4.73
CA ALA A 686 12.81 6.84 -3.85
C ALA A 686 14.16 6.83 -4.60
N PHE A 687 15.24 7.19 -3.90
CA PHE A 687 16.59 7.21 -4.46
C PHE A 687 17.42 6.00 -4.02
N PHE A 688 17.51 5.00 -4.89
CA PHE A 688 18.23 3.74 -4.66
C PHE A 688 19.72 3.77 -5.06
N PRO A 689 20.53 2.76 -4.70
CA PRO A 689 21.98 2.77 -4.95
C PRO A 689 22.40 2.73 -6.43
N HIS A 690 21.67 2.01 -7.29
CA HIS A 690 21.96 2.01 -8.73
C HIS A 690 21.25 3.21 -9.36
N ARG A 691 22.00 4.12 -9.98
CA ARG A 691 21.46 5.39 -10.50
C ARG A 691 21.94 5.65 -11.92
N ALA A 692 21.07 6.24 -12.73
CA ALA A 692 21.38 6.79 -14.05
C ALA A 692 20.79 8.20 -14.16
N VAL A 693 21.52 9.10 -14.82
CA VAL A 693 21.05 10.46 -15.11
C VAL A 693 21.23 10.70 -16.60
N PHE A 694 20.14 11.04 -17.27
CA PHE A 694 20.09 11.40 -18.68
C PHE A 694 19.89 12.90 -18.78
N VAL A 695 20.70 13.59 -19.58
CA VAL A 695 20.69 15.06 -19.64
C VAL A 695 20.56 15.48 -21.09
N GLY A 696 19.41 16.06 -21.41
CA GLY A 696 19.13 16.55 -22.76
C GLY A 696 18.46 17.90 -22.75
N SER A 697 18.63 18.62 -23.85
CA SER A 697 18.02 19.93 -24.12
C SER A 697 16.59 19.79 -24.66
N ASP A 698 16.24 18.62 -25.19
CA ASP A 698 14.90 18.27 -25.64
C ASP A 698 14.56 16.78 -25.38
N GLU A 699 13.30 16.44 -25.61
CA GLU A 699 12.76 15.09 -25.39
C GLU A 699 13.36 14.04 -26.33
N ALA A 700 13.76 14.40 -27.55
CA ALA A 700 14.30 13.47 -28.52
C ALA A 700 15.71 13.01 -28.11
N GLU A 701 16.53 13.94 -27.61
CA GLU A 701 17.83 13.66 -27.01
C GLU A 701 17.69 12.72 -25.80
N LEU A 702 16.78 13.05 -24.87
CA LEU A 702 16.51 12.22 -23.69
C LEU A 702 16.02 10.81 -24.03
N ARG A 703 15.11 10.67 -25.00
CA ARG A 703 14.65 9.35 -25.49
C ARG A 703 15.77 8.54 -26.13
N ALA A 704 16.65 9.17 -26.89
CA ALA A 704 17.78 8.49 -27.52
C ALA A 704 18.75 7.94 -26.46
N GLU A 705 19.07 8.72 -25.42
CA GLU A 705 19.93 8.26 -24.33
C GLU A 705 19.27 7.12 -23.52
N LEU A 706 17.98 7.25 -23.18
CA LEU A 706 17.22 6.19 -22.51
C LEU A 706 17.22 4.89 -23.31
N SER A 707 16.95 4.98 -24.61
CA SER A 707 16.92 3.82 -25.51
C SER A 707 18.29 3.14 -25.60
N ALA A 708 19.37 3.92 -25.69
CA ALA A 708 20.73 3.37 -25.69
C ALA A 708 21.06 2.67 -24.36
N PHE A 709 20.56 3.18 -23.24
CA PHE A 709 20.77 2.59 -21.92
C PHE A 709 19.97 1.31 -21.71
N ALA A 710 18.68 1.34 -22.04
CA ALA A 710 17.80 0.19 -21.96
C ALA A 710 18.32 -0.98 -22.81
N ASN A 711 18.84 -0.70 -24.01
CA ASN A 711 19.37 -1.72 -24.92
C ASN A 711 20.85 -2.09 -24.69
N GLY A 712 21.54 -1.43 -23.76
CA GLY A 712 22.95 -1.68 -23.49
C GLY A 712 23.90 -1.35 -24.66
N THR A 713 23.51 -0.45 -25.56
CA THR A 713 24.27 -0.10 -26.78
C THR A 713 25.18 1.13 -26.61
N GLY A 714 25.10 1.83 -25.47
CA GLY A 714 25.91 3.02 -25.14
C GLY A 714 27.10 2.75 -24.20
N THR A 715 27.95 3.78 -24.01
CA THR A 715 29.03 3.76 -23.01
C THR A 715 28.55 4.49 -21.76
N PHE A 716 28.21 3.72 -20.72
CA PHE A 716 27.73 4.29 -19.46
C PHE A 716 28.83 4.30 -18.41
N PRO A 717 28.97 5.38 -17.62
CA PRO A 717 29.90 5.41 -16.51
C PRO A 717 29.60 4.25 -15.55
N GLN A 718 30.65 3.55 -15.12
CA GLN A 718 30.50 2.57 -14.04
C GLN A 718 30.09 3.32 -12.76
N PRO A 719 29.17 2.78 -11.94
CA PRO A 719 28.78 3.40 -10.69
C PRO A 719 30.03 3.62 -9.82
N VAL A 720 30.36 4.87 -9.55
CA VAL A 720 31.37 5.21 -8.52
C VAL A 720 30.61 5.23 -7.21
N ALA A 721 31.06 4.46 -6.22
CA ALA A 721 30.46 4.42 -4.89
C ALA A 721 30.25 5.86 -4.37
N SER A 722 28.99 6.26 -4.18
CA SER A 722 28.65 7.61 -3.72
C SER A 722 28.85 7.69 -2.21
N GLY A 723 29.67 8.66 -1.76
CA GLY A 723 29.94 8.90 -0.33
C GLY A 723 31.16 9.79 -0.02
N GLY A 724 31.82 10.37 -1.03
CA GLY A 724 32.96 11.24 -0.83
C GLY A 724 32.58 12.60 -0.23
N ARG A 725 33.49 13.20 0.54
CA ARG A 725 33.38 14.63 0.93
C ARG A 725 33.54 15.48 -0.32
N VAL A 726 32.69 16.48 -0.46
CA VAL A 726 32.76 17.43 -1.57
C VAL A 726 33.85 18.47 -1.25
N ALA A 727 34.79 18.67 -2.18
CA ALA A 727 35.78 19.74 -2.10
C ALA A 727 35.58 20.70 -3.28
N PHE A 728 35.29 21.97 -2.99
CA PHE A 728 35.23 23.00 -4.02
C PHE A 728 36.62 23.56 -4.29
N VAL A 729 37.10 23.34 -5.52
CA VAL A 729 38.42 23.82 -5.96
C VAL A 729 38.24 25.13 -6.73
N PHE A 730 38.78 26.22 -6.19
CA PHE A 730 38.76 27.54 -6.82
C PHE A 730 40.11 27.76 -7.53
N PRO A 731 40.22 27.52 -8.85
CA PRO A 731 41.47 27.72 -9.56
C PRO A 731 41.85 29.21 -9.57
N GLY A 732 43.15 29.48 -9.71
CA GLY A 732 43.65 30.84 -9.88
C GLY A 732 43.36 31.43 -11.27
N GLN A 733 44.07 32.52 -11.60
CA GLN A 733 44.00 33.16 -12.92
C GLN A 733 44.45 32.20 -14.04
N GLY A 734 43.75 32.18 -15.18
CA GLY A 734 44.08 31.35 -16.35
C GLY A 734 42.91 30.53 -16.93
N THR A 735 41.80 30.42 -16.19
CA THR A 735 40.58 29.68 -16.61
C THR A 735 39.48 30.60 -17.18
N GLN A 736 39.72 31.91 -17.24
CA GLN A 736 38.73 32.86 -17.76
C GLN A 736 38.48 32.67 -19.26
N TRP A 737 37.21 32.85 -19.67
CA TRP A 737 36.76 32.86 -21.06
C TRP A 737 35.78 34.03 -21.27
N VAL A 738 35.43 34.34 -22.52
CA VAL A 738 34.45 35.40 -22.83
C VAL A 738 33.06 34.77 -22.89
N GLY A 739 32.18 35.19 -21.99
CA GLY A 739 30.86 34.59 -21.78
C GLY A 739 30.87 33.66 -20.59
#